data_AF-A0A497U6S7-F1
#
_entry.id   AF-A0A497U6S7-F1
#
_cell.length_a   1.000
_cell.length_b   1.000
_cell.length_c   1.000
_cell.angle_alpha   90.00
_cell.angle_beta   90.00
_cell.angle_gamma   90.00
#
_symmetry.space_group_name_H-M   'P 1'
#
loop_
_entity.id
_entity.type
_entity.pdbx_description
1 polymer ?
#
loop_
_entity_poly.entity_id
_entity_poly.type
_entity_poly.pdbx_seq_one_letter_code
_entity_poly.pdbx_strand_id
1 'polypeptide(L)'
;MIKKYFSVLFLLFSTYFSYGQLVINELDSDTPGIDDKEFVELKSATPNFLLDGYVLVFFNGNAESASTGNKSYLTISLNGLVTDVNGLVVIGSNAVSPVPQKIIADNLIQNGADAVAVYLGSAADFPDGTLATTTNLIDALAYDTSDPDATQLMGLLGLTIQINEDENGLGTTQSIQRKPDGTYEVKAPTPGANNDGSGIIFNGISISVPSLLYTEGDSFPITFTTRTAVTSDLAFNYTLANGSFNASDFTANTNVLIPAGSSTFTTTIQLIDDAIDEGDEVMKIRFGTLPAGYVRLNDNVEVRIIDNDFTVSPWGTPLNPTHGAVASTAPPGYYDSLEGKSGAALKQAVQDIIANPAVVRAHNYGDITTILKTADQNPLNSNEVWLMYKEVSRSKYLFQDSGSGVGRWNREHIYPQSRGGFTNGTSDTPDGINVWEPSNANMLNHGHADAHHLRAEDGPENSSRNNKDFGLTDYNGFAGNAGSWKGDVARAVFYMCVRYNGLNVVNGNPPDSTVGQLGDLATLLQWNVNDPADDFEMNRNNYIYTWQQNRNPFIDYPYLADYIWGSRAGETFSLSAPEFSELKVSIYPNPAKSHITIAGLNNQATIELFSISGQKLLTKDFSGTSTLQINLASGLYIAKIFSEGKTAVRKIVIQ
;
A
#
# COMPACT_ATOMS: atom_id res chain seq x y z
N MET A 1 -7.14 38.28 -92.49
CA MET A 1 -7.83 39.15 -91.52
C MET A 1 -7.38 38.72 -90.12
N ILE A 2 -6.48 39.48 -89.48
CA ILE A 2 -6.79 40.37 -88.32
C ILE A 2 -7.09 39.53 -87.06
N LYS A 3 -6.15 39.33 -86.13
CA LYS A 3 -5.79 40.19 -84.95
C LYS A 3 -6.96 40.21 -83.91
N LYS A 4 -6.85 40.08 -82.57
CA LYS A 4 -5.78 40.12 -81.54
C LYS A 4 -6.45 39.84 -80.15
N TYR A 5 -5.82 39.00 -79.32
CA TYR A 5 -5.45 39.17 -77.89
C TYR A 5 -6.43 39.53 -76.73
N PHE A 6 -5.97 39.08 -75.55
CA PHE A 6 -6.22 39.45 -74.14
C PHE A 6 -7.36 38.71 -73.42
N SER A 7 -7.25 38.24 -72.17
CA SER A 7 -6.18 37.94 -71.19
C SER A 7 -6.89 37.88 -69.82
N VAL A 8 -6.48 36.95 -68.96
CA VAL A 8 -6.47 37.07 -67.48
C VAL A 8 -7.81 37.31 -66.75
N LEU A 9 -8.31 36.26 -66.09
CA LEU A 9 -8.83 36.36 -64.72
C LEU A 9 -8.76 34.99 -64.02
N PHE A 10 -7.59 34.65 -63.49
CA PHE A 10 -7.40 33.53 -62.55
C PHE A 10 -6.48 34.06 -61.46
N LEU A 11 -7.06 34.69 -60.43
CA LEU A 11 -6.37 34.99 -59.17
C LEU A 11 -7.38 35.47 -58.12
N LEU A 12 -7.23 34.89 -56.92
CA LEU A 12 -7.69 35.34 -55.61
C LEU A 12 -9.16 35.09 -55.24
N PHE A 13 -9.47 33.81 -54.95
CA PHE A 13 -10.08 33.53 -53.65
C PHE A 13 -8.96 33.10 -52.71
N SER A 14 -8.28 34.07 -52.09
CA SER A 14 -7.63 33.84 -50.82
C SER A 14 -8.74 33.57 -49.81
N THR A 15 -8.98 32.30 -49.51
CA THR A 15 -9.71 31.93 -48.29
C THR A 15 -8.88 32.44 -47.13
N TYR A 16 -9.39 33.51 -46.52
CA TYR A 16 -8.91 34.01 -45.24
C TYR A 16 -8.90 32.86 -44.23
N PHE A 17 -7.78 32.76 -43.51
CA PHE A 17 -7.50 31.98 -42.32
C PHE A 17 -8.75 31.43 -41.62
N SER A 18 -8.85 30.10 -41.50
CA SER A 18 -9.62 29.52 -40.41
C SER A 18 -8.91 29.93 -39.12
N TYR A 19 -9.45 30.93 -38.42
CA TYR A 19 -9.15 31.09 -37.00
C TYR A 19 -9.44 29.73 -36.34
N GLY A 20 -8.46 29.21 -35.57
CA GLY A 20 -8.54 27.90 -34.94
C GLY A 20 -9.90 27.70 -34.28
N GLN A 21 -10.56 26.60 -34.63
CA GLN A 21 -11.90 26.27 -34.14
C GLN A 21 -11.92 26.01 -32.62
N LEU A 22 -10.74 25.68 -32.07
CA LEU A 22 -10.46 25.36 -30.68
C LEU A 22 -9.03 25.81 -30.36
N VAL A 23 -8.81 26.43 -29.20
CA VAL A 23 -7.48 26.87 -28.72
C VAL A 23 -7.26 26.42 -27.28
N ILE A 24 -6.01 26.30 -26.86
CA ILE A 24 -5.63 26.15 -25.46
C ILE A 24 -5.82 27.52 -24.79
N ASN A 25 -6.73 27.59 -23.82
CA ASN A 25 -7.14 28.84 -23.18
C ASN A 25 -6.38 29.11 -21.89
N GLU A 26 -6.18 28.07 -21.11
CA GLU A 26 -5.52 28.14 -19.80
C GLU A 26 -4.85 26.80 -19.50
N LEU A 27 -3.70 26.84 -18.84
CA LEU A 27 -2.97 25.66 -18.36
C LEU A 27 -2.44 25.99 -16.97
N ASP A 28 -2.63 25.06 -16.04
CA ASP A 28 -2.04 25.07 -14.70
C ASP A 28 -1.35 23.72 -14.51
N SER A 29 -0.01 23.71 -14.50
CA SER A 29 0.79 22.48 -14.39
C SER A 29 1.41 22.30 -13.01
N ASP A 30 1.75 23.39 -12.31
CA ASP A 30 2.34 23.36 -10.98
C ASP A 30 1.36 23.91 -9.94
N THR A 31 0.91 23.06 -9.01
CA THR A 31 0.01 23.46 -7.92
C THR A 31 0.57 23.01 -6.56
N PRO A 32 0.04 23.47 -5.41
CA PRO A 32 0.69 23.20 -4.14
C PRO A 32 0.60 21.72 -3.76
N GLY A 33 1.73 21.13 -3.35
CA GLY A 33 1.77 19.84 -2.68
C GLY A 33 1.94 18.66 -3.63
N ILE A 34 0.84 17.98 -3.98
CA ILE A 34 0.84 16.76 -4.80
C ILE A 34 0.21 16.97 -6.18
N ASP A 35 0.11 18.22 -6.61
CA ASP A 35 -0.46 18.56 -7.91
C ASP A 35 -1.93 18.08 -8.13
N ASP A 36 -2.79 18.30 -7.12
CA ASP A 36 -4.21 17.88 -7.15
C ASP A 36 -5.14 18.88 -7.85
N LYS A 37 -4.59 19.97 -8.41
CA LYS A 37 -5.33 21.05 -9.07
C LYS A 37 -4.85 21.37 -10.48
N GLU A 38 -4.07 20.48 -11.08
CA GLU A 38 -3.65 20.63 -12.47
C GLU A 38 -4.85 20.64 -13.42
N PHE A 39 -4.80 21.49 -14.45
CA PHE A 39 -5.80 21.48 -15.50
C PHE A 39 -5.30 22.10 -16.80
N VAL A 40 -5.99 21.75 -17.87
CA VAL A 40 -5.98 22.49 -19.13
C VAL A 40 -7.41 22.85 -19.51
N GLU A 41 -7.61 24.09 -19.90
CA GLU A 41 -8.87 24.60 -20.42
C GLU A 41 -8.75 24.87 -21.91
N LEU A 42 -9.74 24.41 -22.68
CA LEU A 42 -9.83 24.71 -24.10
C LEU A 42 -10.96 25.70 -24.35
N LYS A 43 -10.79 26.57 -25.36
CA LYS A 43 -11.79 27.54 -25.79
C LYS A 43 -12.14 27.40 -27.27
N SER A 44 -13.42 27.25 -27.56
CA SER A 44 -13.96 27.27 -28.92
C SER A 44 -14.49 28.65 -29.29
N ALA A 45 -14.41 29.00 -30.58
CA ALA A 45 -14.99 30.25 -31.08
C ALA A 45 -16.53 30.24 -31.04
N THR A 46 -17.14 29.05 -31.12
CA THR A 46 -18.59 28.86 -31.04
C THR A 46 -18.95 28.29 -29.67
N PRO A 47 -19.90 28.87 -28.91
CA PRO A 47 -20.42 28.27 -27.69
C PRO A 47 -21.06 26.90 -27.93
N ASN A 48 -21.07 26.02 -26.93
CA ASN A 48 -21.68 24.68 -27.03
C ASN A 48 -21.11 23.85 -28.20
N PHE A 49 -19.81 23.96 -28.43
CA PHE A 49 -19.12 23.29 -29.52
C PHE A 49 -18.77 21.85 -29.13
N LEU A 50 -19.18 20.88 -29.97
CA LEU A 50 -18.91 19.46 -29.80
C LEU A 50 -17.45 19.15 -30.18
N LEU A 51 -16.74 18.45 -29.30
CA LEU A 51 -15.31 18.14 -29.44
C LEU A 51 -15.03 16.76 -30.02
N ASP A 52 -16.03 16.14 -30.64
CA ASP A 52 -15.88 14.86 -31.34
C ASP A 52 -14.88 14.99 -32.49
N GLY A 53 -13.93 14.06 -32.54
CA GLY A 53 -12.85 14.05 -33.52
C GLY A 53 -11.63 14.91 -33.13
N TYR A 54 -11.56 15.40 -31.90
CA TYR A 54 -10.37 16.05 -31.35
C TYR A 54 -9.72 15.20 -30.26
N VAL A 55 -8.41 15.37 -30.13
CA VAL A 55 -7.57 14.74 -29.09
C VAL A 55 -6.60 15.75 -28.52
N LEU A 56 -6.40 15.68 -27.21
CA LEU A 56 -5.45 16.49 -26.45
C LEU A 56 -4.24 15.61 -26.10
N VAL A 57 -3.04 16.07 -26.39
CA VAL A 57 -1.81 15.28 -26.27
C VAL A 57 -0.75 16.10 -25.54
N PHE A 58 -0.11 15.50 -24.53
CA PHE A 58 0.98 16.11 -23.78
C PHE A 58 2.30 15.43 -24.13
N PHE A 59 3.35 16.23 -24.29
CA PHE A 59 4.67 15.82 -24.74
C PHE A 59 5.73 16.21 -23.73
N ASN A 60 6.67 15.28 -23.50
CA ASN A 60 7.79 15.51 -22.61
C ASN A 60 8.92 16.22 -23.40
N GLY A 61 9.38 17.40 -22.98
CA GLY A 61 10.42 18.17 -23.67
C GLY A 61 11.84 17.92 -23.18
N ASN A 62 12.07 16.95 -22.28
CA ASN A 62 13.40 16.57 -21.83
C ASN A 62 14.21 15.93 -22.97
N ALA A 63 14.95 16.77 -23.71
CA ALA A 63 15.74 16.38 -24.87
C ALA A 63 16.89 15.41 -24.54
N GLU A 64 17.30 15.31 -23.27
CA GLU A 64 18.37 14.39 -22.83
C GLU A 64 17.87 12.94 -22.74
N SER A 65 16.55 12.73 -22.68
CA SER A 65 15.95 11.40 -22.65
C SER A 65 15.76 10.83 -24.06
N ALA A 66 16.58 9.86 -24.43
CA ALA A 66 16.43 9.15 -25.72
C ALA A 66 15.10 8.36 -25.81
N SER A 67 14.54 7.93 -24.67
CA SER A 67 13.29 7.17 -24.62
C SER A 67 12.06 8.07 -24.67
N THR A 68 12.04 9.20 -23.94
CA THR A 68 10.83 10.02 -23.73
C THR A 68 10.91 11.41 -24.35
N GLY A 69 12.08 11.90 -24.75
CA GLY A 69 12.26 13.26 -25.24
C GLY A 69 11.47 13.55 -26.52
N ASN A 70 10.73 14.66 -26.47
CA ASN A 70 9.82 15.19 -27.49
C ASN A 70 8.64 14.26 -27.85
N LYS A 71 8.31 13.29 -26.99
CA LYS A 71 7.28 12.29 -27.25
C LYS A 71 6.11 12.41 -26.29
N SER A 72 4.95 11.90 -26.72
CA SER A 72 3.74 11.91 -25.92
C SER A 72 3.89 11.03 -24.68
N TYR A 73 3.39 11.52 -23.55
CA TYR A 73 3.29 10.76 -22.29
C TYR A 73 1.83 10.66 -21.78
N LEU A 74 0.94 11.49 -22.31
CA LEU A 74 -0.48 11.51 -21.97
C LEU A 74 -1.30 11.88 -23.20
N THR A 75 -2.37 11.14 -23.44
CA THR A 75 -3.30 11.37 -24.56
C THR A 75 -4.74 11.25 -24.05
N ILE A 76 -5.53 12.30 -24.27
CA ILE A 76 -6.90 12.42 -23.79
C ILE A 76 -7.83 12.61 -24.98
N SER A 77 -8.75 11.65 -25.20
CA SER A 77 -9.83 11.84 -26.17
C SER A 77 -10.82 12.90 -25.67
N LEU A 78 -11.20 13.82 -26.57
CA LEU A 78 -12.19 14.86 -26.29
C LEU A 78 -13.61 14.48 -26.75
N ASN A 79 -13.79 13.27 -27.29
CA ASN A 79 -15.09 12.80 -27.75
C ASN A 79 -16.13 12.80 -26.61
N GLY A 80 -17.34 13.25 -26.94
CA GLY A 80 -18.45 13.40 -26.02
C GLY A 80 -18.39 14.67 -25.16
N LEU A 81 -17.31 15.44 -25.22
CA LEU A 81 -17.23 16.74 -24.55
C LEU A 81 -17.85 17.84 -25.42
N VAL A 82 -18.51 18.78 -24.75
CA VAL A 82 -19.10 19.97 -25.36
C VAL A 82 -18.64 21.17 -24.55
N THR A 83 -18.15 22.21 -25.22
CA THR A 83 -17.80 23.46 -24.53
C THR A 83 -19.05 24.11 -23.94
N ASP A 84 -18.90 24.97 -22.95
CA ASP A 84 -20.03 25.63 -22.32
C ASP A 84 -20.54 26.84 -23.15
N VAL A 85 -21.42 27.64 -22.54
CA VAL A 85 -21.97 28.86 -23.16
C VAL A 85 -20.93 29.97 -23.38
N ASN A 86 -19.80 29.92 -22.66
CA ASN A 86 -18.64 30.78 -22.87
C ASN A 86 -17.67 30.19 -23.91
N GLY A 87 -17.93 28.97 -24.38
CA GLY A 87 -17.05 28.23 -25.28
C GLY A 87 -15.91 27.51 -24.55
N LEU A 88 -15.99 27.29 -23.24
CA LEU A 88 -14.94 26.69 -22.42
C LEU A 88 -15.19 25.21 -22.12
N VAL A 89 -14.12 24.41 -22.03
CA VAL A 89 -14.14 23.09 -21.41
C VAL A 89 -12.90 22.93 -20.55
N VAL A 90 -13.07 22.49 -19.30
CA VAL A 90 -11.98 22.23 -18.37
C VAL A 90 -11.72 20.73 -18.29
N ILE A 91 -10.45 20.36 -18.40
CA ILE A 91 -9.93 19.00 -18.25
C ILE A 91 -8.88 19.07 -17.14
N GLY A 92 -9.09 18.41 -16.01
CA GLY A 92 -8.21 18.59 -14.85
C GLY A 92 -8.51 17.65 -13.70
N SER A 93 -7.75 17.80 -12.63
CA SER A 93 -7.86 16.99 -11.41
C SER A 93 -9.17 17.27 -10.65
N ASN A 94 -9.56 16.37 -9.74
CA ASN A 94 -10.87 16.47 -9.07
C ASN A 94 -10.97 17.68 -8.10
N ALA A 95 -9.84 18.20 -7.60
CA ALA A 95 -9.85 19.35 -6.68
C ALA A 95 -9.89 20.72 -7.40
N VAL A 96 -9.87 20.73 -8.74
CA VAL A 96 -10.09 21.94 -9.54
C VAL A 96 -11.52 22.45 -9.33
N SER A 97 -11.68 23.78 -9.21
CA SER A 97 -12.97 24.43 -8.96
C SER A 97 -13.18 25.60 -9.93
N PRO A 98 -14.22 25.58 -10.78
CA PRO A 98 -15.28 24.58 -10.88
C PRO A 98 -14.79 23.21 -11.31
N VAL A 99 -15.54 22.17 -10.93
CA VAL A 99 -15.17 20.77 -11.21
C VAL A 99 -15.07 20.55 -12.72
N PRO A 100 -13.94 20.03 -13.22
CA PRO A 100 -13.72 19.81 -14.64
C PRO A 100 -14.82 18.98 -15.30
N GLN A 101 -15.11 19.28 -16.57
CA GLN A 101 -15.99 18.47 -17.41
C GLN A 101 -15.37 17.09 -17.69
N LYS A 102 -14.03 17.02 -17.70
CA LYS A 102 -13.27 15.77 -17.78
C LYS A 102 -12.28 15.70 -16.62
N ILE A 103 -12.47 14.73 -15.73
CA ILE A 103 -11.55 14.48 -14.62
C ILE A 103 -10.37 13.64 -15.12
N ILE A 104 -9.16 14.06 -14.78
CA ILE A 104 -7.91 13.29 -14.88
C ILE A 104 -7.37 12.96 -13.48
N ALA A 105 -6.41 12.04 -13.40
CA ALA A 105 -5.73 11.74 -12.14
C ALA A 105 -4.84 12.93 -11.72
N ASP A 106 -4.62 13.06 -10.41
CA ASP A 106 -3.70 14.04 -9.84
C ASP A 106 -2.24 13.76 -10.27
N ASN A 107 -1.39 14.78 -10.31
CA ASN A 107 0.03 14.69 -10.66
C ASN A 107 0.26 14.01 -12.03
N LEU A 108 -0.54 14.39 -13.02
CA LEU A 108 -0.52 13.78 -14.34
C LEU A 108 0.04 14.71 -15.41
N ILE A 109 -0.12 16.02 -15.26
CA ILE A 109 0.57 17.00 -16.11
C ILE A 109 2.01 17.08 -15.56
N GLN A 110 3.01 17.20 -16.43
CA GLN A 110 4.41 17.23 -15.97
C GLN A 110 4.83 18.67 -15.70
N ASN A 111 5.49 18.89 -14.56
CA ASN A 111 6.19 20.13 -14.22
C ASN A 111 7.53 20.07 -14.94
N GLY A 112 7.76 20.96 -15.90
CA GLY A 112 8.98 20.98 -16.69
C GLY A 112 8.80 21.60 -18.06
N ALA A 113 9.90 21.73 -18.80
CA ALA A 113 9.89 22.19 -20.18
C ALA A 113 9.19 21.15 -21.08
N ASP A 114 7.89 21.34 -21.28
CA ASP A 114 6.97 20.39 -21.89
C ASP A 114 6.00 21.10 -22.85
N ALA A 115 5.11 20.35 -23.49
CA ALA A 115 4.08 20.95 -24.33
C ALA A 115 2.76 20.18 -24.30
N VAL A 116 1.67 20.91 -24.47
CA VAL A 116 0.33 20.37 -24.71
C VAL A 116 -0.17 20.82 -26.07
N ALA A 117 -0.84 19.93 -26.79
CA ALA A 117 -1.34 20.20 -28.13
C ALA A 117 -2.70 19.54 -28.40
N VAL A 118 -3.50 20.24 -29.19
CA VAL A 118 -4.80 19.78 -29.67
C VAL A 118 -4.67 19.38 -31.12
N TYR A 119 -5.14 18.18 -31.46
CA TYR A 119 -5.13 17.64 -32.81
C TYR A 119 -6.53 17.28 -33.30
N LEU A 120 -6.73 17.32 -34.61
CA LEU A 120 -7.84 16.63 -35.27
C LEU A 120 -7.46 15.15 -35.45
N GLY A 121 -8.17 14.26 -34.78
CA GLY A 121 -7.87 12.84 -34.76
C GLY A 121 -8.46 12.13 -33.54
N SER A 122 -7.87 10.99 -33.21
CA SER A 122 -8.27 10.12 -32.12
C SER A 122 -7.09 9.78 -31.21
N ALA A 123 -7.37 9.30 -30.00
CA ALA A 123 -6.33 8.83 -29.08
C ALA A 123 -5.49 7.67 -29.66
N ALA A 124 -6.03 6.89 -30.60
CA ALA A 124 -5.30 5.81 -31.25
C ALA A 124 -4.20 6.30 -32.21
N ASP A 125 -4.27 7.57 -32.65
CA ASP A 125 -3.25 8.18 -33.51
C ASP A 125 -1.99 8.59 -32.71
N PHE A 126 -2.09 8.63 -31.38
CA PHE A 126 -1.02 9.00 -30.45
C PHE A 126 -0.85 7.95 -29.34
N PRO A 127 -0.42 6.71 -29.68
CA PRO A 127 0.02 5.78 -28.66
C PRO A 127 1.19 6.38 -27.84
N ASP A 128 1.37 5.90 -26.61
CA ASP A 128 2.40 6.42 -25.72
C ASP A 128 3.80 6.38 -26.37
N GLY A 129 4.56 7.46 -26.23
CA GLY A 129 5.86 7.63 -26.90
C GLY A 129 5.80 8.11 -28.36
N THR A 130 4.68 8.65 -28.84
CA THR A 130 4.56 9.22 -30.19
C THR A 130 5.29 10.56 -30.29
N LEU A 131 6.13 10.76 -31.31
CA LEU A 131 6.87 12.01 -31.51
C LEU A 131 5.92 13.16 -31.85
N ALA A 132 6.17 14.34 -31.28
CA ALA A 132 5.44 15.57 -31.61
C ALA A 132 5.46 15.88 -33.12
N THR A 133 4.35 16.41 -33.63
CA THR A 133 4.16 16.68 -35.06
C THR A 133 3.20 17.85 -35.28
N THR A 134 3.32 18.50 -36.45
CA THR A 134 2.34 19.50 -36.94
C THR A 134 1.24 18.89 -37.80
N THR A 135 1.29 17.57 -38.06
CA THR A 135 0.26 16.89 -38.85
C THR A 135 -1.07 16.90 -38.10
N ASN A 136 -2.10 17.47 -38.71
CA ASN A 136 -3.43 17.67 -38.12
C ASN A 136 -3.44 18.50 -36.82
N LEU A 137 -2.38 19.28 -36.56
CA LEU A 137 -2.30 20.15 -35.39
C LEU A 137 -3.31 21.30 -35.50
N ILE A 138 -4.04 21.54 -34.41
CA ILE A 138 -5.03 22.61 -34.29
C ILE A 138 -4.48 23.77 -33.49
N ASP A 139 -3.92 23.48 -32.31
CA ASP A 139 -3.26 24.45 -31.43
C ASP A 139 -2.24 23.76 -30.53
N ALA A 140 -1.23 24.49 -30.07
CA ALA A 140 -0.22 23.99 -29.15
C ALA A 140 0.32 25.08 -28.22
N LEU A 141 0.71 24.68 -27.02
CA LEU A 141 1.35 25.52 -26.00
C LEU A 141 2.57 24.77 -25.45
N ALA A 142 3.74 25.39 -25.53
CA ALA A 142 4.93 24.96 -24.81
C ALA A 142 5.00 25.73 -23.49
N TYR A 143 5.27 25.03 -22.39
CA TYR A 143 5.27 25.59 -21.05
C TYR A 143 6.44 25.05 -20.22
N ASP A 144 6.76 25.73 -19.11
CA ASP A 144 7.76 25.29 -18.14
C ASP A 144 7.53 25.86 -16.73
N THR A 145 8.34 25.38 -15.78
CA THR A 145 8.38 25.82 -14.38
C THR A 145 9.76 26.37 -14.02
N SER A 146 10.26 27.34 -14.80
CA SER A 146 11.62 27.92 -14.76
C SER A 146 12.73 27.02 -15.33
N ASP A 147 12.38 26.19 -16.31
CA ASP A 147 13.30 25.32 -17.02
C ASP A 147 13.82 25.97 -18.31
N PRO A 148 14.97 25.51 -18.87
CA PRO A 148 15.41 25.94 -20.19
C PRO A 148 14.43 25.54 -21.30
N ASP A 149 14.24 26.42 -22.30
CA ASP A 149 13.40 26.16 -23.47
C ASP A 149 13.65 24.78 -24.13
N ALA A 150 12.59 23.98 -24.28
CA ALA A 150 12.57 22.74 -25.04
C ALA A 150 12.55 22.99 -26.56
N THR A 151 13.60 23.66 -27.06
CA THR A 151 13.69 24.16 -28.44
C THR A 151 13.41 23.10 -29.52
N GLN A 152 13.78 21.83 -29.28
CA GLN A 152 13.49 20.74 -30.21
C GLN A 152 11.99 20.41 -30.27
N LEU A 153 11.33 20.29 -29.11
CA LEU A 153 9.89 20.03 -29.02
C LEU A 153 9.10 21.20 -29.62
N MET A 154 9.48 22.43 -29.29
CA MET A 154 8.91 23.64 -29.89
C MET A 154 9.02 23.62 -31.41
N GLY A 155 10.18 23.25 -31.95
CA GLY A 155 10.40 23.13 -33.39
C GLY A 155 9.50 22.08 -34.06
N LEU A 156 9.22 20.95 -33.38
CA LEU A 156 8.33 19.90 -33.86
C LEU A 156 6.84 20.31 -33.87
N LEU A 157 6.46 21.24 -32.99
CA LEU A 157 5.11 21.79 -32.89
C LEU A 157 4.94 23.13 -33.63
N GLY A 158 6.01 23.68 -34.21
CA GLY A 158 5.98 24.98 -34.90
C GLY A 158 5.85 26.18 -33.95
N LEU A 159 6.27 26.04 -32.70
CA LEU A 159 6.23 27.06 -31.67
C LEU A 159 7.55 27.85 -31.62
N THR A 160 7.46 29.13 -31.24
CA THR A 160 8.63 30.02 -31.10
C THR A 160 8.81 30.56 -29.69
N ILE A 161 7.89 30.26 -28.77
CA ILE A 161 7.89 30.74 -27.39
C ILE A 161 7.48 29.56 -26.49
N GLN A 162 8.20 29.37 -25.39
CA GLN A 162 7.80 28.58 -24.24
C GLN A 162 7.41 29.55 -23.12
N ILE A 163 6.30 29.28 -22.43
CA ILE A 163 5.79 30.15 -21.37
C ILE A 163 6.18 29.57 -20.01
N ASN A 164 6.90 30.34 -19.20
CA ASN A 164 7.24 29.95 -17.84
C ASN A 164 6.08 30.27 -16.89
N GLU A 165 5.40 29.26 -16.36
CA GLU A 165 4.33 29.38 -15.36
C GLU A 165 4.81 30.00 -14.04
N ASP A 166 6.09 29.85 -13.72
CA ASP A 166 6.71 30.45 -12.54
C ASP A 166 7.40 31.81 -12.85
N GLU A 167 7.04 32.50 -13.94
CA GLU A 167 7.70 33.77 -14.32
C GLU A 167 7.63 34.86 -13.23
N ASN A 168 6.61 34.77 -12.35
CA ASN A 168 6.41 35.69 -11.23
C ASN A 168 6.92 35.13 -9.88
N GLY A 169 7.52 33.94 -9.84
CA GLY A 169 7.88 33.23 -8.59
C GLY A 169 6.67 32.75 -7.78
N LEU A 170 5.58 32.43 -8.49
CA LEU A 170 4.27 32.05 -7.94
C LEU A 170 3.65 30.85 -8.68
N GLY A 171 4.45 30.00 -9.33
CA GLY A 171 4.02 28.85 -10.16
C GLY A 171 2.89 28.04 -9.52
N THR A 172 3.12 27.51 -8.32
CA THR A 172 2.11 26.83 -7.48
C THR A 172 0.77 27.56 -7.21
N THR A 173 0.59 28.81 -7.61
CA THR A 173 -0.63 29.60 -7.40
C THR A 173 -1.08 30.41 -8.61
N GLN A 174 -0.44 30.20 -9.76
CA GLN A 174 -0.70 30.89 -11.01
C GLN A 174 -0.74 29.91 -12.17
N SER A 175 -1.47 30.28 -13.21
CA SER A 175 -1.66 29.52 -14.44
C SER A 175 -1.23 30.34 -15.64
N ILE A 176 -0.88 29.67 -16.72
CA ILE A 176 -0.66 30.27 -18.04
C ILE A 176 -2.01 30.54 -18.72
N GLN A 177 -2.33 31.81 -18.98
CA GLN A 177 -3.62 32.25 -19.52
C GLN A 177 -3.48 32.95 -20.88
N ARG A 178 -4.29 32.53 -21.85
CA ARG A 178 -4.36 33.14 -23.18
C ARG A 178 -5.06 34.49 -23.14
N LYS A 179 -4.44 35.51 -23.75
CA LYS A 179 -4.98 36.86 -23.94
C LYS A 179 -5.84 36.96 -25.21
N PRO A 180 -6.68 38.01 -25.34
CA PRO A 180 -7.48 38.25 -26.54
C PRO A 180 -6.66 38.42 -27.84
N ASP A 181 -5.41 38.88 -27.74
CA ASP A 181 -4.50 39.02 -28.88
C ASP A 181 -3.82 37.70 -29.31
N GLY A 182 -4.03 36.61 -28.55
CA GLY A 182 -3.49 35.29 -28.80
C GLY A 182 -2.14 35.00 -28.16
N THR A 183 -1.53 35.95 -27.46
CA THR A 183 -0.36 35.71 -26.62
C THR A 183 -0.78 35.22 -25.24
N TYR A 184 0.17 34.75 -24.42
CA TYR A 184 -0.10 34.27 -23.06
C TYR A 184 0.44 35.24 -21.99
N GLU A 185 -0.11 35.14 -20.79
CA GLU A 185 0.35 35.81 -19.56
C GLU A 185 0.16 34.86 -18.37
N VAL A 186 0.97 35.00 -17.32
CA VAL A 186 0.79 34.23 -16.09
C VAL A 186 0.09 35.04 -15.01
N LYS A 187 -1.00 34.50 -14.46
CA LYS A 187 -1.78 35.10 -13.35
C LYS A 187 -2.62 34.06 -12.61
N ALA A 188 -3.36 34.49 -11.59
CA ALA A 188 -4.17 33.61 -10.76
C ALA A 188 -5.20 32.80 -11.59
N PRO A 189 -5.38 31.49 -11.35
CA PRO A 189 -6.20 30.62 -12.20
C PRO A 189 -7.68 31.01 -12.27
N THR A 190 -8.28 30.82 -13.45
CA THR A 190 -9.67 31.13 -13.78
C THR A 190 -10.44 29.98 -14.44
N PRO A 191 -10.31 28.71 -14.00
CA PRO A 191 -10.99 27.59 -14.65
C PRO A 191 -12.51 27.83 -14.73
N GLY A 192 -13.10 27.50 -15.87
CA GLY A 192 -14.52 27.66 -16.15
C GLY A 192 -14.99 29.12 -16.31
N ALA A 193 -14.08 30.09 -16.38
CA ALA A 193 -14.37 31.49 -16.60
C ALA A 193 -13.44 32.06 -17.69
N ASN A 194 -13.90 33.07 -18.42
CA ASN A 194 -13.00 33.73 -19.37
C ASN A 194 -11.87 34.44 -18.62
N ASN A 195 -10.63 34.29 -19.12
CA ASN A 195 -9.41 34.89 -18.55
C ASN A 195 -9.46 36.43 -18.39
N ASP A 196 -10.35 37.11 -19.12
CA ASP A 196 -10.57 38.57 -19.04
C ASP A 196 -11.75 38.97 -18.12
N GLY A 197 -12.40 37.98 -17.49
CA GLY A 197 -13.57 38.14 -16.64
C GLY A 197 -14.88 38.39 -17.40
N SER A 198 -14.88 38.30 -18.74
CA SER A 198 -16.09 38.47 -19.55
C SER A 198 -16.96 37.21 -19.57
N GLY A 199 -18.11 37.27 -20.25
CA GLY A 199 -19.01 36.14 -20.44
C GLY A 199 -20.02 35.94 -19.32
N ILE A 200 -20.63 34.75 -19.31
CA ILE A 200 -21.64 34.37 -18.33
C ILE A 200 -20.94 33.84 -17.08
N ILE A 201 -21.27 34.43 -15.93
CA ILE A 201 -20.84 33.96 -14.62
C ILE A 201 -21.87 32.95 -14.12
N PHE A 202 -21.45 31.70 -13.95
CA PHE A 202 -22.29 30.66 -13.39
C PHE A 202 -22.43 30.81 -11.86
N ASN A 203 -23.61 30.46 -11.34
CA ASN A 203 -23.81 30.35 -9.90
C ASN A 203 -23.27 28.99 -9.44
N GLY A 204 -22.14 29.00 -8.74
CA GLY A 204 -21.50 27.77 -8.27
C GLY A 204 -22.25 27.12 -7.10
N ILE A 205 -22.31 25.80 -7.07
CA ILE A 205 -22.88 24.99 -5.99
C ILE A 205 -21.78 24.16 -5.33
N SER A 206 -21.69 24.18 -4.01
CA SER A 206 -20.81 23.30 -3.23
C SER A 206 -21.59 22.31 -2.37
N ILE A 207 -20.99 21.14 -2.14
CA ILE A 207 -21.39 20.13 -1.14
C ILE A 207 -20.54 20.33 0.10
N SER A 208 -21.15 20.24 1.28
CA SER A 208 -20.43 20.13 2.55
C SER A 208 -21.08 19.11 3.49
N VAL A 209 -20.22 18.45 4.27
CA VAL A 209 -20.58 17.53 5.36
C VAL A 209 -19.78 17.89 6.61
N PRO A 210 -20.28 17.61 7.83
CA PRO A 210 -19.57 17.97 9.06
C PRO A 210 -18.28 17.17 9.31
N SER A 211 -18.24 15.91 8.87
CA SER A 211 -17.11 14.98 9.00
C SER A 211 -16.97 14.16 7.72
N LEU A 212 -15.78 13.61 7.49
CA LEU A 212 -15.52 12.65 6.40
C LEU A 212 -15.41 11.21 6.92
N LEU A 213 -15.75 10.99 8.20
CA LEU A 213 -15.72 9.69 8.87
C LEU A 213 -16.95 9.57 9.78
N TYR A 214 -17.69 8.49 9.59
CA TYR A 214 -18.87 8.09 10.38
C TYR A 214 -18.85 6.57 10.58
N THR A 215 -19.66 6.09 11.52
CA THR A 215 -19.93 4.66 11.73
C THR A 215 -21.35 4.34 11.28
N GLU A 216 -21.60 3.11 10.87
CA GLU A 216 -22.97 2.64 10.61
C GLU A 216 -23.92 2.96 11.77
N GLY A 217 -25.16 3.27 11.40
CA GLY A 217 -26.18 3.81 12.32
C GLY A 217 -26.08 5.32 12.58
N ASP A 218 -24.98 6.00 12.23
CA ASP A 218 -24.89 7.45 12.33
C ASP A 218 -25.87 8.17 11.39
N SER A 219 -26.19 9.41 11.76
CA SER A 219 -26.95 10.33 10.92
C SER A 219 -26.23 11.66 10.81
N PHE A 220 -26.22 12.27 9.63
CA PHE A 220 -25.57 13.56 9.45
C PHE A 220 -26.21 14.38 8.32
N PRO A 221 -26.07 15.73 8.37
CA PRO A 221 -26.54 16.58 7.30
C PRO A 221 -25.57 16.61 6.12
N ILE A 222 -26.12 16.61 4.91
CA ILE A 222 -25.44 17.03 3.67
C ILE A 222 -26.02 18.39 3.30
N THR A 223 -25.15 19.38 3.11
CA THR A 223 -25.57 20.74 2.75
C THR A 223 -25.08 21.11 1.36
N PHE A 224 -26.01 21.61 0.54
CA PHE A 224 -25.75 22.18 -0.77
C PHE A 224 -25.86 23.70 -0.67
N THR A 225 -24.83 24.42 -1.12
CA THR A 225 -24.78 25.89 -1.02
C THR A 225 -24.47 26.52 -2.37
N THR A 226 -25.31 27.45 -2.82
CA THR A 226 -25.04 28.29 -4.00
C THR A 226 -24.24 29.54 -3.60
N ARG A 227 -23.38 30.05 -4.50
CA ARG A 227 -22.60 31.30 -4.26
C ARG A 227 -23.51 32.51 -4.05
N THR A 228 -24.61 32.58 -4.79
CA THR A 228 -25.63 33.63 -4.66
C THR A 228 -27.02 33.01 -4.52
N ALA A 229 -27.94 33.75 -3.91
CA ALA A 229 -29.32 33.30 -3.76
C ALA A 229 -29.96 33.03 -5.13
N VAL A 230 -30.68 31.90 -5.25
CA VAL A 230 -31.30 31.49 -6.51
C VAL A 230 -32.50 32.39 -6.83
N THR A 231 -32.67 32.76 -8.10
CA THR A 231 -33.75 33.66 -8.54
C THR A 231 -35.06 32.94 -8.86
N SER A 232 -35.01 31.62 -8.97
CA SER A 232 -36.14 30.70 -9.16
C SER A 232 -35.82 29.39 -8.45
N ASP A 233 -36.84 28.59 -8.14
CA ASP A 233 -36.65 27.29 -7.48
C ASP A 233 -35.66 26.42 -8.26
N LEU A 234 -34.55 26.07 -7.61
CA LEU A 234 -33.50 25.23 -8.16
C LEU A 234 -33.70 23.80 -7.67
N ALA A 235 -33.97 22.89 -8.61
CA ALA A 235 -34.09 21.46 -8.33
C ALA A 235 -33.05 20.66 -9.10
N PHE A 236 -32.43 19.69 -8.42
CA PHE A 236 -31.53 18.69 -9.00
C PHE A 236 -31.46 17.47 -8.08
N ASN A 237 -30.79 16.41 -8.51
CA ASN A 237 -30.56 15.21 -7.70
C ASN A 237 -29.06 15.01 -7.41
N TYR A 238 -28.76 14.14 -6.45
CA TYR A 238 -27.40 13.67 -6.19
C TYR A 238 -27.41 12.16 -5.92
N THR A 239 -26.23 11.53 -6.00
CA THR A 239 -26.05 10.11 -5.70
C THR A 239 -25.07 9.93 -4.54
N LEU A 240 -25.20 8.82 -3.83
CA LEU A 240 -24.34 8.47 -2.69
C LEU A 240 -23.53 7.18 -2.92
N ALA A 241 -24.03 6.30 -3.81
CA ALA A 241 -23.48 4.99 -4.06
C ALA A 241 -22.07 5.05 -4.69
N ASN A 242 -21.18 4.17 -4.24
CA ASN A 242 -19.84 4.01 -4.78
C ASN A 242 -19.23 2.66 -4.35
N GLY A 243 -19.15 1.73 -5.30
CA GLY A 243 -18.59 0.40 -5.05
C GLY A 243 -19.60 -0.48 -4.31
N SER A 244 -19.18 -1.02 -3.16
CA SER A 244 -20.03 -1.79 -2.25
C SER A 244 -21.07 -0.90 -1.57
N PHE A 245 -20.74 0.35 -1.23
CA PHE A 245 -21.72 1.31 -0.69
C PHE A 245 -22.80 1.64 -1.74
N ASN A 246 -24.02 1.22 -1.48
CA ASN A 246 -25.18 1.20 -2.36
C ASN A 246 -26.47 1.63 -1.64
N ALA A 247 -27.63 1.40 -2.25
CA ALA A 247 -28.92 1.86 -1.71
C ALA A 247 -29.40 1.06 -0.48
N SER A 248 -28.71 -0.02 -0.11
CA SER A 248 -29.00 -0.84 1.06
C SER A 248 -28.40 -0.26 2.34
N ASP A 249 -27.47 0.69 2.21
CA ASP A 249 -26.60 1.13 3.32
C ASP A 249 -27.01 2.50 3.87
N PHE A 250 -28.03 3.13 3.27
CA PHE A 250 -28.54 4.40 3.73
C PHE A 250 -30.03 4.63 3.44
N THR A 251 -30.63 5.51 4.23
CA THR A 251 -31.90 6.16 3.94
C THR A 251 -31.67 7.68 3.78
N ALA A 252 -31.97 8.23 2.60
CA ALA A 252 -31.83 9.65 2.33
C ALA A 252 -32.83 10.15 1.27
N ASN A 253 -33.23 11.43 1.37
CA ASN A 253 -33.85 12.12 0.24
C ASN A 253 -32.75 12.67 -0.69
N THR A 254 -32.64 12.09 -1.88
CA THR A 254 -31.65 12.47 -2.89
C THR A 254 -32.10 13.59 -3.84
N ASN A 255 -33.27 14.17 -3.60
CA ASN A 255 -33.76 15.34 -4.33
C ASN A 255 -33.43 16.62 -3.57
N VAL A 256 -32.76 17.55 -4.25
CA VAL A 256 -32.43 18.88 -3.75
C VAL A 256 -33.44 19.88 -4.29
N LEU A 257 -33.93 20.76 -3.43
CA LEU A 257 -34.74 21.92 -3.79
C LEU A 257 -34.27 23.14 -3.01
N ILE A 258 -33.61 24.08 -3.68
CA ILE A 258 -33.27 25.40 -3.12
C ILE A 258 -34.34 26.38 -3.60
N PRO A 259 -35.22 26.89 -2.71
CA PRO A 259 -36.29 27.81 -3.11
C PRO A 259 -35.76 29.16 -3.57
N ALA A 260 -36.52 29.83 -4.44
CA ALA A 260 -36.26 31.21 -4.85
C ALA A 260 -36.00 32.13 -3.64
N GLY A 261 -34.91 32.88 -3.68
CA GLY A 261 -34.45 33.78 -2.60
C GLY A 261 -33.54 33.12 -1.56
N SER A 262 -33.35 31.79 -1.59
CA SER A 262 -32.45 31.06 -0.70
C SER A 262 -31.13 30.70 -1.39
N SER A 263 -30.11 30.37 -0.61
CA SER A 263 -28.81 29.91 -1.13
C SER A 263 -28.42 28.51 -0.64
N THR A 264 -29.25 27.86 0.17
CA THR A 264 -28.91 26.59 0.80
C THR A 264 -30.06 25.60 0.79
N PHE A 265 -29.71 24.32 0.74
CA PHE A 265 -30.58 23.19 1.06
C PHE A 265 -29.78 22.19 1.89
N THR A 266 -30.39 21.68 2.96
CA THR A 266 -29.79 20.66 3.82
C THR A 266 -30.74 19.47 3.91
N THR A 267 -30.20 18.28 3.76
CA THR A 267 -30.92 17.01 3.92
C THR A 267 -30.13 16.11 4.87
N THR A 268 -30.83 15.30 5.66
CA THR A 268 -30.20 14.35 6.56
C THR A 268 -30.13 12.99 5.87
N ILE A 269 -28.94 12.40 5.89
CA ILE A 269 -28.74 10.99 5.58
C ILE A 269 -28.73 10.20 6.88
N GLN A 270 -29.35 9.04 6.86
CA GLN A 270 -29.25 8.01 7.90
C GLN A 270 -28.48 6.84 7.31
N LEU A 271 -27.36 6.47 7.93
CA LEU A 271 -26.66 5.24 7.61
C LEU A 271 -27.43 4.07 8.23
N ILE A 272 -27.54 2.98 7.49
CA ILE A 272 -28.15 1.76 7.99
C ILE A 272 -27.11 1.06 8.87
N ASP A 273 -27.58 0.54 10.00
CA ASP A 273 -26.84 -0.31 10.93
C ASP A 273 -27.43 -1.69 10.73
N ASP A 274 -26.70 -2.59 10.05
CA ASP A 274 -27.19 -3.92 9.76
C ASP A 274 -26.54 -5.02 10.62
N ALA A 275 -26.13 -6.14 10.04
CA ALA A 275 -25.49 -7.22 10.78
C ALA A 275 -24.44 -7.94 9.90
N ILE A 276 -24.04 -7.31 8.79
CA ILE A 276 -23.23 -7.90 7.73
C ILE A 276 -21.82 -7.30 7.83
N ASP A 277 -20.84 -8.15 8.12
CA ASP A 277 -19.41 -7.81 8.01
C ASP A 277 -19.02 -7.69 6.53
N GLU A 278 -19.12 -6.47 5.98
CA GLU A 278 -18.69 -6.13 4.62
C GLU A 278 -17.46 -5.22 4.55
N GLY A 279 -17.03 -4.74 5.72
CA GLY A 279 -15.86 -3.89 5.92
C GLY A 279 -16.09 -2.42 5.61
N ASP A 280 -15.16 -1.58 6.04
CA ASP A 280 -15.30 -0.11 5.94
C ASP A 280 -15.49 0.40 4.49
N GLU A 281 -16.46 1.29 4.28
CA GLU A 281 -17.00 1.64 2.97
C GLU A 281 -16.83 3.09 2.50
N VAL A 282 -16.63 3.20 1.19
CA VAL A 282 -16.74 4.32 0.21
C VAL A 282 -18.04 5.07 -0.02
N MET A 283 -18.66 5.85 0.86
CA MET A 283 -19.76 6.72 0.38
C MET A 283 -19.21 7.87 -0.48
N LYS A 284 -19.80 8.13 -1.66
CA LYS A 284 -19.40 9.25 -2.53
C LYS A 284 -20.59 10.10 -2.92
N ILE A 285 -20.62 11.34 -2.42
CA ILE A 285 -21.67 12.33 -2.74
C ILE A 285 -21.33 12.94 -4.10
N ARG A 286 -22.17 12.66 -5.11
CA ARG A 286 -21.99 13.17 -6.47
C ARG A 286 -23.18 13.97 -6.95
N PHE A 287 -22.93 15.13 -7.54
CA PHE A 287 -23.98 15.87 -8.22
C PHE A 287 -24.56 15.07 -9.40
N GLY A 288 -25.88 15.11 -9.54
CA GLY A 288 -26.53 14.79 -10.80
C GLY A 288 -26.41 15.95 -11.80
N THR A 289 -27.19 15.88 -12.89
CA THR A 289 -27.20 16.95 -13.88
C THR A 289 -27.72 18.26 -13.28
N LEU A 290 -26.90 19.31 -13.35
CA LEU A 290 -27.30 20.64 -12.91
C LEU A 290 -28.08 21.38 -14.02
N PRO A 291 -29.09 22.19 -13.65
CA PRO A 291 -29.72 23.11 -14.60
C PRO A 291 -28.75 24.14 -15.18
N ALA A 292 -29.08 24.67 -16.36
CA ALA A 292 -28.30 25.72 -16.99
C ALA A 292 -28.11 26.93 -16.07
N GLY A 293 -26.92 27.53 -16.10
CA GLY A 293 -26.56 28.67 -15.23
C GLY A 293 -25.90 28.28 -13.91
N TYR A 294 -25.76 26.99 -13.62
CA TYR A 294 -25.09 26.47 -12.42
C TYR A 294 -23.88 25.59 -12.77
N VAL A 295 -22.88 25.61 -11.88
CA VAL A 295 -21.66 24.78 -11.98
C VAL A 295 -21.32 24.17 -10.64
N ARG A 296 -20.61 23.04 -10.64
CA ARG A 296 -20.14 22.36 -9.42
C ARG A 296 -18.84 23.01 -8.95
N LEU A 297 -18.76 23.41 -7.69
CA LEU A 297 -17.53 23.95 -7.09
C LEU A 297 -16.66 22.88 -6.45
N ASN A 298 -17.28 21.79 -6.05
CA ASN A 298 -16.65 20.53 -5.71
C ASN A 298 -17.59 19.40 -6.16
N ASP A 299 -17.09 18.18 -6.23
CA ASP A 299 -17.89 17.00 -6.50
C ASP A 299 -17.14 15.78 -5.96
N ASN A 300 -17.77 14.61 -6.03
CA ASN A 300 -17.16 13.36 -5.58
C ASN A 300 -16.69 13.44 -4.12
N VAL A 301 -17.46 14.07 -3.24
CA VAL A 301 -17.11 14.18 -1.81
C VAL A 301 -17.17 12.79 -1.20
N GLU A 302 -16.01 12.26 -0.83
CA GLU A 302 -15.87 10.94 -0.22
C GLU A 302 -16.04 11.02 1.29
N VAL A 303 -16.90 10.15 1.83
CA VAL A 303 -17.17 9.99 3.25
C VAL A 303 -16.97 8.53 3.60
N ARG A 304 -16.12 8.26 4.61
CA ARG A 304 -15.84 6.93 5.12
C ARG A 304 -16.92 6.50 6.09
N ILE A 305 -17.44 5.30 5.87
CA ILE A 305 -18.35 4.62 6.77
C ILE A 305 -17.60 3.44 7.40
N ILE A 306 -17.53 3.42 8.74
CA ILE A 306 -16.95 2.31 9.50
C ILE A 306 -18.03 1.28 9.74
N ASP A 307 -17.75 0.05 9.29
CA ASP A 307 -18.58 -1.12 9.55
C ASP A 307 -18.35 -1.56 11.01
N ASN A 308 -19.45 -1.64 11.77
CA ASN A 308 -19.41 -1.95 13.19
C ASN A 308 -19.63 -3.44 13.51
N ASP A 309 -19.93 -4.26 12.50
CA ASP A 309 -20.30 -5.68 12.58
C ASP A 309 -19.11 -6.64 12.37
N PHE A 310 -17.96 -6.31 12.97
CA PHE A 310 -16.76 -7.13 12.85
C PHE A 310 -16.87 -8.50 13.55
N THR A 311 -16.12 -9.47 13.03
CA THR A 311 -15.93 -10.80 13.64
C THR A 311 -14.65 -10.88 14.47
N VAL A 312 -14.69 -11.71 15.51
CA VAL A 312 -13.56 -12.02 16.41
C VAL A 312 -13.10 -13.45 16.17
N SER A 313 -11.81 -13.64 15.95
CA SER A 313 -11.20 -14.95 15.78
C SER A 313 -11.12 -15.71 17.10
N PRO A 314 -11.17 -17.06 17.09
CA PRO A 314 -11.03 -17.88 18.30
C PRO A 314 -9.58 -18.00 18.82
N TRP A 315 -8.64 -17.20 18.32
CA TRP A 315 -7.22 -17.16 18.72
C TRP A 315 -6.76 -15.74 19.06
N GLY A 316 -5.64 -15.61 19.75
CA GLY A 316 -5.14 -14.34 20.28
C GLY A 316 -4.35 -13.49 19.28
N THR A 317 -4.14 -12.22 19.64
CA THR A 317 -3.22 -11.31 18.94
C THR A 317 -1.77 -11.65 19.28
N PRO A 318 -0.77 -11.20 18.51
CA PRO A 318 0.64 -11.39 18.87
C PRO A 318 1.01 -10.88 20.28
N LEU A 319 0.37 -9.81 20.78
CA LEU A 319 0.60 -9.34 22.17
C LEU A 319 -0.01 -10.26 23.25
N ASN A 320 -1.01 -11.06 22.89
CA ASN A 320 -1.67 -12.01 23.78
C ASN A 320 -1.82 -13.36 23.07
N PRO A 321 -0.70 -14.04 22.76
CA PRO A 321 -0.69 -15.16 21.84
C PRO A 321 -1.43 -16.36 22.44
N THR A 322 -2.14 -17.09 21.58
CA THR A 322 -2.64 -18.43 21.88
C THR A 322 -1.83 -19.46 21.11
N HIS A 323 -1.81 -20.70 21.59
CA HIS A 323 -1.13 -21.79 20.92
C HIS A 323 -2.04 -23.02 20.84
N GLY A 324 -2.12 -23.61 19.64
CA GLY A 324 -2.83 -24.86 19.39
C GLY A 324 -4.32 -24.71 19.10
N ALA A 325 -4.85 -23.49 19.00
CA ALA A 325 -6.21 -23.24 18.53
C ALA A 325 -6.30 -23.32 17.00
N VAL A 326 -5.22 -22.99 16.29
CA VAL A 326 -5.12 -23.07 14.83
C VAL A 326 -4.20 -24.22 14.45
N ALA A 327 -4.76 -25.25 13.81
CA ALA A 327 -3.98 -26.37 13.32
C ALA A 327 -3.29 -26.03 11.99
N SER A 328 -2.11 -26.61 11.75
CA SER A 328 -1.47 -26.56 10.44
C SER A 328 -2.35 -27.25 9.39
N THR A 329 -2.45 -26.64 8.21
CA THR A 329 -3.12 -27.19 7.03
C THR A 329 -2.14 -27.84 6.05
N ALA A 330 -0.90 -28.12 6.50
CA ALA A 330 0.06 -28.88 5.69
C ALA A 330 -0.56 -30.20 5.21
N PRO A 331 -0.53 -30.50 3.89
CA PRO A 331 -1.04 -31.77 3.39
C PRO A 331 -0.37 -32.97 4.08
N PRO A 332 -1.08 -34.12 4.21
CA PRO A 332 -0.45 -35.34 4.68
C PRO A 332 0.81 -35.68 3.87
N GLY A 333 1.91 -35.92 4.57
CA GLY A 333 3.21 -36.24 3.98
C GLY A 333 4.01 -35.05 3.43
N TYR A 334 3.52 -33.81 3.59
CA TYR A 334 4.18 -32.60 3.03
C TYR A 334 5.65 -32.46 3.46
N TYR A 335 5.99 -32.89 4.68
CA TYR A 335 7.35 -32.81 5.24
C TYR A 335 8.08 -34.15 5.34
N ASP A 336 7.53 -35.25 4.84
CA ASP A 336 8.10 -36.61 5.00
C ASP A 336 9.54 -36.71 4.51
N SER A 337 9.89 -35.93 3.48
CA SER A 337 11.23 -35.93 2.90
C SER A 337 12.30 -35.34 3.83
N LEU A 338 11.94 -34.72 4.94
CA LEU A 338 12.88 -34.18 5.93
C LEU A 338 13.38 -35.24 6.93
N GLU A 339 12.61 -36.31 7.13
CA GLU A 339 12.92 -37.35 8.13
C GLU A 339 14.30 -37.96 7.89
N GLY A 340 15.10 -38.05 8.94
CA GLY A 340 16.41 -38.70 8.86
C GLY A 340 17.52 -37.85 8.22
N LYS A 341 17.22 -36.64 7.72
CA LYS A 341 18.22 -35.77 7.08
C LYS A 341 18.92 -34.85 8.08
N SER A 342 20.13 -34.43 7.75
CA SER A 342 20.92 -33.47 8.53
C SER A 342 21.75 -32.54 7.64
N GLY A 343 22.26 -31.45 8.23
CA GLY A 343 23.18 -30.52 7.58
C GLY A 343 22.69 -30.00 6.23
N ALA A 344 23.57 -29.99 5.23
CA ALA A 344 23.25 -29.50 3.88
C ALA A 344 22.11 -30.30 3.21
N ALA A 345 22.00 -31.60 3.47
CA ALA A 345 20.94 -32.43 2.91
C ALA A 345 19.57 -32.07 3.49
N LEU A 346 19.50 -31.73 4.79
CA LEU A 346 18.28 -31.22 5.42
C LEU A 346 17.89 -29.87 4.82
N LYS A 347 18.82 -28.90 4.76
CA LYS A 347 18.56 -27.58 4.16
C LYS A 347 18.05 -27.70 2.71
N GLN A 348 18.68 -28.56 1.91
CA GLN A 348 18.25 -28.80 0.52
C GLN A 348 16.85 -29.43 0.47
N ALA A 349 16.56 -30.41 1.32
CA ALA A 349 15.23 -31.03 1.35
C ALA A 349 14.12 -30.04 1.71
N VAL A 350 14.40 -29.10 2.60
CA VAL A 350 13.47 -28.00 2.91
C VAL A 350 13.25 -27.13 1.67
N GLN A 351 14.33 -26.72 0.99
CA GLN A 351 14.24 -25.95 -0.26
C GLN A 351 13.46 -26.69 -1.35
N ASP A 352 13.69 -27.99 -1.52
CA ASP A 352 13.02 -28.82 -2.51
C ASP A 352 11.49 -28.84 -2.30
N ILE A 353 11.01 -28.72 -1.05
CA ILE A 353 9.58 -28.59 -0.74
C ILE A 353 9.08 -27.19 -1.09
N ILE A 354 9.73 -26.15 -0.54
CA ILE A 354 9.20 -24.78 -0.59
C ILE A 354 9.49 -24.04 -1.89
N ALA A 355 10.37 -24.57 -2.75
CA ALA A 355 10.79 -24.01 -4.03
C ALA A 355 10.51 -24.94 -5.22
N ASN A 356 9.57 -25.87 -5.09
CA ASN A 356 9.20 -26.80 -6.16
C ASN A 356 8.43 -26.09 -7.29
N PRO A 357 9.01 -25.89 -8.49
CA PRO A 357 8.33 -25.19 -9.58
C PRO A 357 7.08 -25.88 -10.11
N ALA A 358 6.88 -27.17 -9.80
CA ALA A 358 5.67 -27.88 -10.23
C ALA A 358 4.42 -27.46 -9.45
N VAL A 359 4.57 -26.81 -8.28
CA VAL A 359 3.44 -26.47 -7.41
C VAL A 359 3.48 -25.03 -6.91
N VAL A 360 4.67 -24.48 -6.63
CA VAL A 360 4.81 -23.16 -5.99
C VAL A 360 4.48 -22.05 -6.97
N ARG A 361 3.62 -21.13 -6.52
CA ARG A 361 3.09 -20.02 -7.32
C ARG A 361 3.68 -18.71 -6.83
N ALA A 362 4.25 -17.94 -7.75
CA ALA A 362 4.58 -16.54 -7.53
C ALA A 362 3.41 -15.66 -7.98
N HIS A 363 3.05 -14.71 -7.14
CA HIS A 363 2.08 -13.66 -7.42
C HIS A 363 2.82 -12.33 -7.62
N ASN A 364 2.12 -11.31 -8.09
CA ASN A 364 2.72 -9.98 -8.21
C ASN A 364 2.63 -9.22 -6.89
N TYR A 365 3.30 -8.06 -6.82
CA TYR A 365 3.37 -7.30 -5.59
C TYR A 365 2.02 -6.65 -5.21
N GLY A 366 1.19 -6.32 -6.20
CA GLY A 366 -0.18 -5.83 -5.99
C GLY A 366 -1.07 -6.82 -5.25
N ASP A 367 -0.94 -8.12 -5.52
CA ASP A 367 -1.72 -9.17 -4.86
C ASP A 367 -1.45 -9.28 -3.35
N ILE A 368 -0.25 -8.86 -2.92
CA ILE A 368 0.17 -8.92 -1.51
C ILE A 368 -0.78 -8.12 -0.61
N THR A 369 -1.30 -6.99 -1.08
CA THR A 369 -2.26 -6.19 -0.29
C THR A 369 -3.52 -7.01 0.02
N THR A 370 -4.04 -7.77 -0.95
CA THR A 370 -5.17 -8.68 -0.75
C THR A 370 -4.81 -9.82 0.20
N ILE A 371 -3.59 -10.36 0.07
CA ILE A 371 -3.13 -11.45 0.95
C ILE A 371 -3.06 -10.95 2.39
N LEU A 372 -2.39 -9.82 2.66
CA LEU A 372 -2.18 -9.27 4.00
C LEU A 372 -3.48 -8.85 4.68
N LYS A 373 -4.48 -8.35 3.94
CA LYS A 373 -5.80 -8.04 4.50
C LYS A 373 -6.46 -9.25 5.17
N THR A 374 -6.09 -10.49 4.82
CA THR A 374 -6.59 -11.69 5.50
C THR A 374 -5.54 -12.35 6.38
N ALA A 375 -4.31 -12.48 5.87
CA ALA A 375 -3.23 -13.15 6.57
C ALA A 375 -2.84 -12.41 7.87
N ASP A 376 -2.86 -11.08 7.85
CA ASP A 376 -2.50 -10.22 8.98
C ASP A 376 -3.75 -9.63 9.66
N GLN A 377 -4.95 -10.19 9.43
CA GLN A 377 -6.19 -9.70 10.03
C GLN A 377 -6.10 -9.67 11.57
N ASN A 378 -6.52 -8.57 12.19
CA ASN A 378 -6.58 -8.46 13.65
C ASN A 378 -7.56 -9.51 14.22
N PRO A 379 -7.11 -10.42 15.12
CA PRO A 379 -7.99 -11.41 15.72
C PRO A 379 -9.15 -10.83 16.54
N LEU A 380 -9.05 -9.58 16.99
CA LEU A 380 -10.09 -8.92 17.78
C LEU A 380 -11.05 -8.08 16.94
N ASN A 381 -10.77 -7.87 15.66
CA ASN A 381 -11.61 -7.09 14.75
C ASN A 381 -11.28 -7.43 13.29
N SER A 382 -12.19 -8.13 12.60
CA SER A 382 -12.02 -8.52 11.20
C SER A 382 -11.89 -7.37 10.21
N ASN A 383 -12.26 -6.14 10.56
CA ASN A 383 -12.12 -4.96 9.70
C ASN A 383 -10.72 -4.32 9.77
N GLU A 384 -9.84 -4.88 10.60
CA GLU A 384 -8.49 -4.37 10.83
C GLU A 384 -7.40 -5.39 10.45
N VAL A 385 -6.21 -4.89 10.19
CA VAL A 385 -4.96 -5.65 10.16
C VAL A 385 -4.13 -5.36 11.41
N TRP A 386 -3.27 -6.30 11.77
CA TRP A 386 -2.30 -6.17 12.84
C TRP A 386 -0.96 -5.67 12.29
N LEU A 387 -0.49 -4.51 12.78
CA LEU A 387 0.79 -3.93 12.40
C LEU A 387 1.91 -4.59 13.21
N MET A 388 2.82 -5.27 12.53
CA MET A 388 3.77 -6.20 13.16
C MET A 388 4.69 -5.52 14.20
N TYR A 389 5.46 -4.51 13.80
CA TYR A 389 6.44 -3.82 14.65
C TYR A 389 5.77 -2.87 15.64
N LYS A 390 4.70 -2.19 15.23
CA LYS A 390 3.95 -1.28 16.10
C LYS A 390 3.09 -2.02 17.14
N GLU A 391 2.73 -3.28 16.86
CA GLU A 391 1.92 -4.14 17.74
C GLU A 391 0.55 -3.52 18.06
N VAL A 392 -0.07 -2.91 17.04
CA VAL A 392 -1.40 -2.28 17.13
C VAL A 392 -2.23 -2.64 15.92
N SER A 393 -3.55 -2.46 16.03
CA SER A 393 -4.46 -2.63 14.90
C SER A 393 -4.52 -1.40 13.99
N ARG A 394 -4.98 -1.61 12.76
CA ARG A 394 -5.27 -0.55 11.78
C ARG A 394 -6.37 -1.01 10.84
N SER A 395 -7.35 -0.17 10.55
CA SER A 395 -8.39 -0.50 9.58
C SER A 395 -7.81 -0.88 8.21
N LYS A 396 -8.38 -1.91 7.59
CA LYS A 396 -7.96 -2.44 6.28
C LYS A 396 -8.00 -1.39 5.17
N TYR A 397 -8.91 -0.42 5.25
CA TYR A 397 -9.02 0.66 4.26
C TYR A 397 -7.89 1.69 4.36
N LEU A 398 -7.21 1.80 5.50
CA LEU A 398 -6.08 2.72 5.69
C LEU A 398 -4.79 2.19 5.05
N PHE A 399 -4.91 1.34 4.04
CA PHE A 399 -3.77 0.96 3.22
C PHE A 399 -3.21 2.19 2.50
N GLN A 400 -1.89 2.28 2.41
CA GLN A 400 -1.20 3.33 1.67
C GLN A 400 -1.26 3.03 0.18
N ASP A 401 -2.22 3.64 -0.51
CA ASP A 401 -2.41 3.57 -1.97
C ASP A 401 -1.85 4.79 -2.72
N SER A 402 -1.51 5.88 -2.01
CA SER A 402 -0.82 7.05 -2.55
C SER A 402 -0.12 7.86 -1.47
N GLY A 403 0.87 8.67 -1.86
CA GLY A 403 1.46 9.72 -1.02
C GLY A 403 2.00 9.27 0.33
N SER A 404 1.62 10.01 1.38
CA SER A 404 2.13 9.87 2.75
C SER A 404 1.64 8.60 3.47
N GLY A 405 2.56 7.88 4.12
CA GLY A 405 2.21 6.73 4.98
C GLY A 405 1.70 7.08 6.38
N VAL A 406 1.66 8.36 6.77
CA VAL A 406 1.25 8.77 8.13
C VAL A 406 -0.22 8.42 8.37
N GLY A 407 -0.50 7.68 9.44
CA GLY A 407 -1.87 7.25 9.76
C GLY A 407 -2.33 6.05 8.92
N ARG A 408 -1.47 5.51 8.05
CA ARG A 408 -1.75 4.42 7.13
C ARG A 408 -0.83 3.24 7.38
N TRP A 409 -1.17 2.10 6.79
CA TRP A 409 -0.32 0.91 6.78
C TRP A 409 0.10 0.54 5.36
N ASN A 410 1.25 -0.10 5.23
CA ASN A 410 1.79 -0.56 3.97
C ASN A 410 2.41 -1.97 4.13
N ARG A 411 3.04 -2.44 3.05
CA ARG A 411 3.70 -3.75 2.95
C ARG A 411 5.15 -3.61 3.42
N GLU A 412 5.48 -4.25 4.53
CA GLU A 412 6.85 -4.34 5.06
C GLU A 412 7.57 -5.57 4.51
N HIS A 413 8.73 -5.38 3.90
CA HIS A 413 9.63 -6.46 3.47
C HIS A 413 10.59 -6.81 4.59
N ILE A 414 10.31 -7.87 5.37
CA ILE A 414 11.21 -8.30 6.45
C ILE A 414 12.63 -8.53 5.92
N TYR A 415 12.78 -9.20 4.77
CA TYR A 415 14.04 -9.19 4.05
C TYR A 415 14.04 -7.99 3.07
N PRO A 416 14.80 -6.90 3.32
CA PRO A 416 14.67 -5.67 2.53
C PRO A 416 14.94 -5.88 1.05
N GLN A 417 14.17 -5.22 0.19
CA GLN A 417 14.27 -5.39 -1.26
C GLN A 417 15.66 -5.06 -1.82
N SER A 418 16.23 -3.96 -1.33
CA SER A 418 17.56 -3.44 -1.71
C SER A 418 18.67 -4.45 -1.35
N ARG A 419 18.54 -5.10 -0.20
CA ARG A 419 19.47 -6.13 0.28
C ARG A 419 19.20 -7.48 -0.34
N GLY A 420 17.96 -7.74 -0.73
CA GLY A 420 17.54 -8.96 -1.40
C GLY A 420 17.93 -9.03 -2.87
N GLY A 421 18.24 -7.88 -3.49
CA GLY A 421 18.51 -7.80 -4.93
C GLY A 421 17.26 -8.04 -5.79
N PHE A 422 16.07 -7.71 -5.25
CA PHE A 422 14.78 -7.90 -5.91
C PHE A 422 13.90 -6.62 -5.88
N THR A 423 14.52 -5.44 -5.80
CA THR A 423 13.83 -4.15 -5.87
C THR A 423 12.95 -4.06 -7.11
N ASN A 424 11.68 -3.69 -6.92
CA ASN A 424 10.68 -3.54 -7.99
C ASN A 424 10.60 -4.77 -8.90
N GLY A 425 10.73 -5.98 -8.33
CA GLY A 425 10.85 -7.23 -9.08
C GLY A 425 9.56 -7.68 -9.78
N THR A 426 8.40 -7.16 -9.38
CA THR A 426 7.06 -7.50 -9.91
C THR A 426 6.12 -6.29 -9.84
N SER A 427 5.02 -6.32 -10.59
CA SER A 427 4.02 -5.23 -10.70
C SER A 427 3.32 -4.90 -9.39
N ASP A 428 3.04 -3.62 -9.15
CA ASP A 428 2.17 -3.12 -8.08
C ASP A 428 0.67 -3.26 -8.38
N THR A 429 0.29 -3.58 -9.62
CA THR A 429 -1.11 -3.81 -10.00
C THR A 429 -1.50 -5.25 -9.69
N PRO A 430 -2.55 -5.53 -8.90
CA PRO A 430 -2.97 -6.89 -8.59
C PRO A 430 -3.53 -7.61 -9.82
N ASP A 431 -3.14 -8.87 -10.03
CA ASP A 431 -3.68 -9.73 -11.11
C ASP A 431 -4.74 -10.73 -10.58
N GLY A 432 -4.77 -10.94 -9.26
CA GLY A 432 -5.69 -11.82 -8.56
C GLY A 432 -5.20 -13.28 -8.48
N ILE A 433 -5.73 -14.03 -7.50
CA ILE A 433 -5.27 -15.39 -7.12
C ILE A 433 -5.18 -16.42 -8.27
N ASN A 434 -5.91 -16.21 -9.36
CA ASN A 434 -5.96 -17.11 -10.50
C ASN A 434 -4.88 -16.83 -11.55
N VAL A 435 -4.11 -15.75 -11.40
CA VAL A 435 -3.00 -15.36 -12.27
C VAL A 435 -1.71 -15.48 -11.48
N TRP A 436 -0.79 -16.33 -11.93
CA TRP A 436 0.44 -16.63 -11.21
C TRP A 436 1.49 -17.25 -12.14
N GLU A 437 2.75 -17.22 -11.70
CA GLU A 437 3.89 -17.84 -12.39
C GLU A 437 4.49 -19.00 -11.58
N PRO A 438 4.96 -20.10 -12.20
CA PRO A 438 5.74 -21.12 -11.51
C PRO A 438 6.99 -20.53 -10.86
N SER A 439 7.29 -20.89 -9.62
CA SER A 439 8.42 -20.31 -8.87
C SER A 439 9.40 -21.38 -8.38
N ASN A 440 10.70 -21.18 -8.65
CA ASN A 440 11.78 -22.03 -8.15
C ASN A 440 12.83 -21.26 -7.34
N ALA A 441 13.85 -21.95 -6.83
CA ALA A 441 14.88 -21.38 -5.95
C ALA A 441 15.78 -20.33 -6.62
N ASN A 442 15.89 -20.32 -7.95
CA ASN A 442 16.74 -19.36 -8.68
C ASN A 442 15.99 -18.11 -9.15
N MET A 443 14.67 -18.02 -8.94
CA MET A 443 13.85 -16.87 -9.32
C MET A 443 13.82 -15.83 -8.20
N LEU A 444 14.97 -15.21 -7.94
CA LEU A 444 15.17 -14.28 -6.82
C LEU A 444 14.21 -13.08 -6.85
N ASN A 445 13.86 -12.60 -8.05
CA ASN A 445 12.89 -11.52 -8.26
C ASN A 445 11.50 -11.83 -7.66
N HIS A 446 11.11 -13.12 -7.56
CA HIS A 446 9.84 -13.50 -6.93
C HIS A 446 9.83 -13.23 -5.42
N GLY A 447 11.01 -13.08 -4.79
CA GLY A 447 11.12 -12.64 -3.40
C GLY A 447 10.53 -11.24 -3.15
N HIS A 448 10.35 -10.42 -4.19
CA HIS A 448 9.67 -9.13 -4.11
C HIS A 448 8.21 -9.26 -3.64
N ALA A 449 7.53 -10.34 -4.01
CA ALA A 449 6.12 -10.58 -3.75
C ALA A 449 5.90 -11.94 -3.07
N ASP A 450 6.77 -12.30 -2.12
CA ASP A 450 6.62 -13.51 -1.32
C ASP A 450 5.98 -13.17 0.05
N ALA A 451 4.70 -13.49 0.19
CA ALA A 451 3.88 -13.15 1.36
C ALA A 451 4.37 -13.79 2.67
N HIS A 452 5.21 -14.83 2.62
CA HIS A 452 5.78 -15.44 3.82
C HIS A 452 6.76 -14.53 4.57
N HIS A 453 7.24 -13.44 3.96
CA HIS A 453 8.09 -12.44 4.63
C HIS A 453 7.56 -11.00 4.53
N LEU A 454 6.48 -10.79 3.78
CA LEU A 454 5.79 -9.50 3.74
C LEU A 454 4.80 -9.39 4.89
N ARG A 455 4.67 -8.21 5.51
CA ARG A 455 3.74 -7.97 6.63
C ARG A 455 3.02 -6.64 6.51
N ALA A 456 1.86 -6.51 7.14
CA ALA A 456 1.23 -5.20 7.32
C ALA A 456 1.99 -4.40 8.38
N GLU A 457 2.33 -3.14 8.08
CA GLU A 457 3.09 -2.28 9.00
C GLU A 457 2.72 -0.80 8.88
N ASP A 458 2.92 -0.03 9.96
CA ASP A 458 2.75 1.43 9.96
C ASP A 458 3.74 2.10 9.00
N GLY A 459 3.25 3.00 8.14
CA GLY A 459 4.07 3.59 7.08
C GLY A 459 5.36 4.27 7.58
N PRO A 460 5.28 5.16 8.59
CA PRO A 460 6.45 5.76 9.24
C PRO A 460 7.40 4.73 9.88
N GLU A 461 6.88 3.72 10.58
CA GLU A 461 7.72 2.71 11.22
C GLU A 461 8.45 1.85 10.18
N ASN A 462 7.77 1.41 9.12
CA ASN A 462 8.39 0.73 7.98
C ASN A 462 9.52 1.59 7.38
N SER A 463 9.25 2.88 7.12
CA SER A 463 10.27 3.81 6.60
C SER A 463 11.47 3.96 7.53
N SER A 464 11.24 3.97 8.85
CA SER A 464 12.28 4.04 9.88
C SER A 464 13.10 2.75 9.97
N ARG A 465 12.45 1.59 9.78
CA ARG A 465 13.11 0.28 9.75
C ARG A 465 14.09 0.21 8.58
N ASN A 466 13.70 0.66 7.38
CA ASN A 466 14.58 0.76 6.22
C ASN A 466 15.28 -0.58 5.88
N ASN A 467 16.59 -0.59 5.65
CA ASN A 467 17.39 -1.76 5.29
C ASN A 467 18.14 -2.36 6.48
N LYS A 468 17.79 -1.93 7.70
CA LYS A 468 18.50 -2.25 8.93
C LYS A 468 18.46 -3.73 9.25
N ASP A 469 19.54 -4.21 9.83
CA ASP A 469 19.64 -5.56 10.37
C ASP A 469 18.82 -5.70 11.66
N PHE A 470 18.33 -6.91 11.89
CA PHE A 470 17.54 -7.22 13.08
C PHE A 470 18.45 -7.62 14.24
N GLY A 471 18.15 -7.05 15.40
CA GLY A 471 18.96 -7.28 16.58
C GLY A 471 20.22 -6.41 16.61
N LEU A 472 21.18 -6.79 17.47
CA LEU A 472 22.36 -5.98 17.78
C LEU A 472 21.97 -4.54 18.20
N THR A 473 22.71 -3.54 17.70
CA THR A 473 22.48 -2.11 17.97
C THR A 473 21.72 -1.42 16.85
N ASP A 474 21.18 -2.17 15.88
CA ASP A 474 20.51 -1.62 14.71
C ASP A 474 18.99 -1.62 14.91
N TYR A 475 18.20 -2.46 14.23
CA TYR A 475 16.76 -2.48 14.41
C TYR A 475 16.29 -3.47 15.49
N ASN A 476 15.66 -2.93 16.53
CA ASN A 476 15.05 -3.69 17.63
C ASN A 476 13.63 -3.18 17.97
N GLY A 477 12.94 -2.63 16.96
CA GLY A 477 11.62 -2.00 17.07
C GLY A 477 11.65 -0.58 17.64
N PHE A 478 10.51 0.12 17.55
CA PHE A 478 10.33 1.43 18.16
C PHE A 478 10.45 1.39 19.69
N ALA A 479 10.71 2.54 20.32
CA ALA A 479 10.84 2.62 21.78
C ALA A 479 9.53 2.21 22.48
N GLY A 480 9.59 1.14 23.28
CA GLY A 480 8.45 0.63 24.05
C GLY A 480 7.69 -0.54 23.40
N ASN A 481 8.17 -1.09 22.27
CA ASN A 481 7.63 -2.34 21.73
C ASN A 481 7.77 -3.50 22.75
N ALA A 482 6.80 -4.41 22.75
CA ALA A 482 6.78 -5.63 23.56
C ALA A 482 7.67 -6.73 22.96
N GLY A 483 7.89 -6.70 21.65
CA GLY A 483 8.75 -7.62 20.92
C GLY A 483 8.04 -8.92 20.52
N SER A 484 6.72 -8.91 20.35
CA SER A 484 5.90 -10.07 19.95
C SER A 484 6.02 -10.46 18.47
N TRP A 485 6.91 -9.81 17.74
CA TRP A 485 7.17 -10.02 16.31
C TRP A 485 8.54 -10.65 16.05
N LYS A 486 9.35 -10.81 17.10
CA LYS A 486 10.76 -11.18 16.98
C LYS A 486 10.93 -12.59 16.43
N GLY A 487 10.08 -13.50 16.88
CA GLY A 487 10.01 -14.87 16.37
C GLY A 487 9.56 -14.90 14.93
N ASP A 488 8.52 -14.13 14.60
CA ASP A 488 7.97 -14.03 13.24
C ASP A 488 9.04 -13.59 12.24
N VAL A 489 9.77 -12.53 12.59
CA VAL A 489 10.89 -12.01 11.79
C VAL A 489 11.95 -13.08 11.59
N ALA A 490 12.35 -13.80 12.65
CA ALA A 490 13.33 -14.86 12.53
C ALA A 490 12.86 -15.96 11.56
N ARG A 491 11.62 -16.43 11.69
CA ARG A 491 11.05 -17.47 10.82
C ARG A 491 10.89 -17.00 9.38
N ALA A 492 10.52 -15.75 9.14
CA ALA A 492 10.46 -15.15 7.81
C ALA A 492 11.84 -15.05 7.15
N VAL A 493 12.87 -14.60 7.88
CA VAL A 493 14.24 -14.52 7.38
C VAL A 493 14.81 -15.91 7.07
N PHE A 494 14.61 -16.88 7.97
CA PHE A 494 15.03 -18.27 7.74
C PHE A 494 14.38 -18.87 6.49
N TYR A 495 13.07 -18.63 6.31
CA TYR A 495 12.35 -19.03 5.11
C TYR A 495 12.99 -18.44 3.86
N MET A 496 13.21 -17.12 3.79
CA MET A 496 13.79 -16.46 2.62
C MET A 496 15.18 -17.01 2.26
N CYS A 497 16.03 -17.25 3.27
CA CYS A 497 17.39 -17.76 3.10
C CYS A 497 17.48 -19.25 2.68
N VAL A 498 16.39 -20.00 2.82
CA VAL A 498 16.29 -21.37 2.28
C VAL A 498 15.55 -21.35 0.94
N ARG A 499 14.53 -20.51 0.80
CA ARG A 499 13.66 -20.46 -0.38
C ARG A 499 14.39 -19.97 -1.63
N TYR A 500 15.24 -18.97 -1.51
CA TYR A 500 15.90 -18.33 -2.66
C TYR A 500 17.42 -18.48 -2.58
N ASN A 501 18.00 -18.94 -3.70
CA ASN A 501 19.44 -18.95 -3.86
C ASN A 501 19.98 -17.51 -3.93
N GLY A 502 21.05 -17.24 -3.19
CA GLY A 502 21.65 -15.91 -3.11
C GLY A 502 21.28 -15.14 -1.84
N LEU A 503 20.28 -15.57 -1.06
CA LEU A 503 19.94 -14.97 0.23
C LEU A 503 20.55 -15.76 1.39
N ASN A 504 21.13 -15.06 2.35
CA ASN A 504 21.82 -15.66 3.48
C ASN A 504 21.55 -14.89 4.77
N VAL A 505 21.45 -15.63 5.86
CA VAL A 505 21.49 -15.11 7.21
C VAL A 505 22.89 -15.33 7.79
N VAL A 506 23.52 -14.28 8.30
CA VAL A 506 24.92 -14.28 8.77
C VAL A 506 25.02 -13.75 10.20
N ASN A 507 26.10 -14.08 10.91
CA ASN A 507 26.37 -13.49 12.22
C ASN A 507 26.90 -12.05 12.07
N GLY A 508 26.51 -11.18 12.99
CA GLY A 508 26.92 -9.78 13.03
C GLY A 508 25.98 -8.83 12.28
N ASN A 509 26.44 -7.60 12.08
CA ASN A 509 25.74 -6.52 11.39
C ASN A 509 26.43 -6.26 10.03
N PRO A 510 26.16 -7.07 8.99
CA PRO A 510 26.73 -6.84 7.66
C PRO A 510 26.31 -5.46 7.11
N PRO A 511 27.16 -4.75 6.36
CA PRO A 511 26.80 -3.44 5.82
C PRO A 511 25.54 -3.49 4.95
N ASP A 512 24.67 -2.49 5.04
CA ASP A 512 23.43 -2.37 4.26
C ASP A 512 23.62 -2.49 2.74
N SER A 513 24.83 -2.18 2.23
CA SER A 513 25.19 -2.34 0.81
C SER A 513 25.50 -3.78 0.40
N THR A 514 25.53 -4.73 1.33
CA THR A 514 25.85 -6.13 1.08
C THR A 514 24.59 -6.89 0.63
N VAL A 515 24.40 -6.94 -0.68
CA VAL A 515 23.30 -7.70 -1.30
C VAL A 515 23.46 -9.20 -0.99
N GLY A 516 22.34 -9.85 -0.65
CA GLY A 516 22.25 -11.28 -0.38
C GLY A 516 22.60 -11.69 1.06
N GLN A 517 22.83 -10.73 1.97
CA GLN A 517 23.12 -11.01 3.38
C GLN A 517 22.26 -10.16 4.32
N LEU A 518 21.76 -10.80 5.38
CA LEU A 518 21.06 -10.17 6.52
C LEU A 518 21.57 -10.81 7.82
N GLY A 519 21.68 -10.04 8.88
CA GLY A 519 22.08 -10.48 10.22
C GLY A 519 21.14 -9.93 11.29
N ASP A 520 21.28 -10.33 12.55
CA ASP A 520 22.28 -11.26 13.11
C ASP A 520 21.72 -12.68 13.34
N LEU A 521 22.35 -13.71 12.76
CA LEU A 521 21.93 -15.12 12.88
C LEU A 521 21.76 -15.58 14.34
N ALA A 522 22.72 -15.25 15.22
CA ALA A 522 22.64 -15.63 16.63
C ALA A 522 21.42 -15.01 17.32
N THR A 523 21.16 -13.73 17.05
CA THR A 523 19.98 -13.02 17.56
C THR A 523 18.68 -13.62 17.02
N LEU A 524 18.59 -13.90 15.72
CA LEU A 524 17.39 -14.47 15.11
C LEU A 524 17.10 -15.90 15.63
N LEU A 525 18.13 -16.72 15.86
CA LEU A 525 17.96 -18.03 16.49
C LEU A 525 17.43 -17.91 17.92
N GLN A 526 17.90 -16.92 18.68
CA GLN A 526 17.40 -16.63 20.02
C GLN A 526 15.95 -16.15 20.00
N TRP A 527 15.62 -15.24 19.08
CA TRP A 527 14.27 -14.72 18.91
C TRP A 527 13.26 -15.82 18.56
N ASN A 528 13.60 -16.71 17.63
CA ASN A 528 12.76 -17.85 17.26
C ASN A 528 12.42 -18.78 18.44
N VAL A 529 13.29 -18.87 19.47
CA VAL A 529 13.03 -19.68 20.68
C VAL A 529 12.25 -18.90 21.73
N ASN A 530 12.58 -17.63 21.93
CA ASN A 530 11.96 -16.81 22.98
C ASN A 530 10.55 -16.35 22.61
N ASP A 531 10.26 -16.25 21.33
CA ASP A 531 8.98 -15.88 20.75
C ASP A 531 8.50 -17.02 19.83
N PRO A 532 7.89 -18.07 20.40
CA PRO A 532 7.50 -19.27 19.67
C PRO A 532 6.35 -18.97 18.70
N ALA A 533 6.28 -19.75 17.61
CA ALA A 533 5.17 -19.64 16.67
C ALA A 533 3.82 -19.80 17.37
N ASP A 534 2.90 -18.90 17.06
CA ASP A 534 1.58 -18.82 17.67
C ASP A 534 0.46 -19.11 16.66
N ASP A 535 -0.79 -19.08 17.15
CA ASP A 535 -1.96 -19.33 16.31
C ASP A 535 -2.17 -18.22 15.25
N PHE A 536 -1.69 -16.99 15.48
CA PHE A 536 -1.76 -15.90 14.50
C PHE A 536 -0.85 -16.20 13.31
N GLU A 537 0.41 -16.54 13.54
CA GLU A 537 1.34 -16.98 12.50
C GLU A 537 0.90 -18.27 11.81
N MET A 538 0.34 -19.24 12.55
CA MET A 538 -0.15 -20.47 11.96
C MET A 538 -1.33 -20.20 11.00
N ASN A 539 -2.27 -19.33 11.39
CA ASN A 539 -3.36 -18.88 10.52
C ASN A 539 -2.81 -18.20 9.25
N ARG A 540 -1.81 -17.34 9.44
CA ARG A 540 -1.13 -16.64 8.36
C ARG A 540 -0.48 -17.61 7.35
N ASN A 541 0.27 -18.60 7.85
CA ASN A 541 0.91 -19.63 7.05
C ASN A 541 -0.12 -20.50 6.30
N ASN A 542 -1.24 -20.82 6.95
CA ASN A 542 -2.36 -21.53 6.33
C ASN A 542 -2.98 -20.74 5.17
N TYR A 543 -3.23 -19.44 5.35
CA TYR A 543 -3.84 -18.62 4.32
C TYR A 543 -2.88 -18.35 3.15
N ILE A 544 -1.61 -18.04 3.41
CA ILE A 544 -0.63 -17.81 2.34
C ILE A 544 -0.44 -19.07 1.48
N TYR A 545 -0.51 -20.26 2.09
CA TYR A 545 -0.46 -21.52 1.34
C TYR A 545 -1.54 -21.61 0.25
N THR A 546 -2.74 -21.03 0.45
CA THR A 546 -3.80 -21.06 -0.56
C THR A 546 -3.42 -20.27 -1.81
N TRP A 547 -2.61 -19.22 -1.65
CA TRP A 547 -2.09 -18.39 -2.74
C TRP A 547 -0.84 -18.99 -3.37
N GLN A 548 0.20 -19.20 -2.56
CA GLN A 548 1.55 -19.53 -3.07
C GLN A 548 1.84 -21.04 -3.15
N GLN A 549 0.98 -21.88 -2.58
CA GLN A 549 1.11 -23.35 -2.60
C GLN A 549 2.41 -23.87 -1.95
N ASN A 550 3.09 -23.02 -1.18
CA ASN A 550 4.15 -23.40 -0.25
C ASN A 550 3.89 -22.83 1.13
N ARG A 551 4.51 -23.44 2.14
CA ARG A 551 4.40 -23.05 3.55
C ARG A 551 5.74 -22.57 4.07
N ASN A 552 5.73 -21.76 5.13
CA ASN A 552 6.93 -21.48 5.92
C ASN A 552 7.20 -22.65 6.89
N PRO A 553 8.22 -23.50 6.64
CA PRO A 553 8.50 -24.68 7.47
C PRO A 553 8.98 -24.31 8.87
N PHE A 554 9.47 -23.09 9.06
CA PHE A 554 9.91 -22.59 10.36
C PHE A 554 8.74 -22.13 11.23
N ILE A 555 7.53 -21.96 10.68
CA ILE A 555 6.30 -21.79 11.46
C ILE A 555 5.75 -23.17 11.84
N ASP A 556 5.69 -24.11 10.89
CA ASP A 556 5.18 -25.47 11.15
C ASP A 556 6.11 -26.28 12.07
N TYR A 557 7.43 -26.10 11.95
CA TYR A 557 8.46 -26.75 12.78
C TYR A 557 9.53 -25.74 13.23
N PRO A 558 9.28 -24.89 14.25
CA PRO A 558 10.20 -23.82 14.65
C PRO A 558 11.61 -24.28 15.01
N TYR A 559 11.77 -25.50 15.55
CA TYR A 559 13.08 -26.07 15.86
C TYR A 559 13.93 -26.41 14.64
N LEU A 560 13.36 -26.47 13.44
CA LEU A 560 14.09 -26.75 12.20
C LEU A 560 15.26 -25.78 11.99
N ALA A 561 15.11 -24.51 12.40
CA ALA A 561 16.18 -23.51 12.32
C ALA A 561 17.43 -23.91 13.12
N ASP A 562 17.24 -24.52 14.29
CA ASP A 562 18.35 -24.96 15.16
C ASP A 562 19.10 -26.18 14.60
N TYR A 563 18.41 -27.03 13.81
CA TYR A 563 19.05 -28.14 13.06
C TYR A 563 19.78 -27.69 11.80
N ILE A 564 19.45 -26.51 11.24
CA ILE A 564 20.12 -25.97 10.05
C ILE A 564 21.30 -25.07 10.44
N TRP A 565 21.12 -24.17 11.41
CA TRP A 565 22.12 -23.15 11.77
C TRP A 565 22.52 -23.12 13.25
N GLY A 566 21.75 -23.75 14.12
CA GLY A 566 21.94 -23.65 15.56
C GLY A 566 22.87 -24.71 16.14
N SER A 567 22.65 -24.99 17.42
CA SER A 567 23.48 -25.91 18.22
C SER A 567 23.34 -27.37 17.79
N ARG A 568 22.22 -27.73 17.15
CA ARG A 568 21.95 -29.06 16.59
C ARG A 568 22.33 -29.19 15.11
N ALA A 569 23.04 -28.21 14.56
CA ALA A 569 23.50 -28.28 13.18
C ALA A 569 24.34 -29.54 12.94
N GLY A 570 23.92 -30.37 11.97
CA GLY A 570 24.54 -31.66 11.65
C GLY A 570 23.92 -32.87 12.34
N GLU A 571 23.04 -32.68 13.33
CA GLU A 571 22.21 -33.75 13.88
C GLU A 571 21.08 -34.13 12.93
N THR A 572 20.62 -35.37 13.03
CA THR A 572 19.48 -35.89 12.26
C THR A 572 18.17 -35.25 12.74
N PHE A 573 17.42 -34.69 11.80
CA PHE A 573 16.07 -34.17 12.05
C PHE A 573 15.03 -35.30 12.02
N SER A 574 14.04 -35.21 12.90
CA SER A 574 12.87 -36.07 12.92
C SER A 574 11.60 -35.23 13.00
N LEU A 575 10.58 -35.64 12.27
CA LEU A 575 9.24 -35.07 12.26
C LEU A 575 8.47 -35.40 13.54
N SER A 576 8.90 -36.45 14.27
CA SER A 576 8.40 -36.68 15.61
C SER A 576 8.86 -35.54 16.52
N ALA A 577 7.91 -34.84 17.16
CA ALA A 577 8.26 -33.90 18.21
C ALA A 577 9.08 -34.66 19.25
N PRO A 578 10.26 -34.17 19.68
CA PRO A 578 10.87 -34.71 20.87
C PRO A 578 9.85 -34.55 22.00
N GLU A 579 9.31 -35.66 22.51
CA GLU A 579 8.47 -35.61 23.70
C GLU A 579 9.30 -35.00 24.84
N PHE A 580 9.14 -33.71 25.07
CA PHE A 580 9.52 -33.09 26.34
C PHE A 580 8.48 -33.49 27.38
N SER A 581 8.51 -34.77 27.75
CA SER A 581 7.98 -35.21 29.04
C SER A 581 8.82 -34.50 30.10
N GLU A 582 8.38 -33.34 30.58
CA GLU A 582 8.99 -32.71 31.74
C GLU A 582 9.06 -33.73 32.89
N LEU A 583 10.21 -33.84 33.54
CA LEU A 583 10.36 -34.74 34.68
C LEU A 583 9.50 -34.20 35.83
N LYS A 584 8.31 -34.78 36.04
CA LYS A 584 7.34 -34.35 37.07
C LYS A 584 7.85 -34.66 38.48
N VAL A 585 8.76 -33.83 38.97
CA VAL A 585 9.36 -33.94 40.30
C VAL A 585 8.95 -32.76 41.20
N SER A 586 8.56 -33.09 42.43
CA SER A 586 8.24 -32.13 43.49
C SER A 586 9.29 -32.20 44.60
N ILE A 587 9.67 -31.05 45.16
CA ILE A 587 10.58 -30.94 46.31
C ILE A 587 9.89 -30.13 47.41
N TYR A 588 9.75 -30.72 48.59
CA TYR A 588 9.08 -30.08 49.74
C TYR A 588 9.65 -30.57 51.09
N PRO A 589 9.54 -29.81 52.18
CA PRO A 589 9.07 -28.44 52.21
C PRO A 589 10.06 -27.48 51.51
N ASN A 590 9.54 -26.38 50.96
CA ASN A 590 10.33 -25.29 50.42
C ASN A 590 9.65 -23.97 50.83
N PRO A 591 10.18 -23.22 51.81
CA PRO A 591 11.52 -23.36 52.40
C PRO A 591 11.72 -24.60 53.28
N ALA A 592 12.92 -25.20 53.23
CA ALA A 592 13.33 -26.34 54.05
C ALA A 592 14.23 -25.91 55.22
N LYS A 593 14.20 -26.67 56.31
CA LYS A 593 15.07 -26.45 57.49
C LYS A 593 16.16 -27.52 57.58
N SER A 594 15.77 -28.75 57.93
CA SER A 594 16.70 -29.86 58.13
C SER A 594 16.68 -30.90 57.01
N HIS A 595 15.63 -30.93 56.19
CA HIS A 595 15.47 -31.93 55.13
C HIS A 595 14.58 -31.42 54.00
N ILE A 596 14.71 -32.08 52.85
CA ILE A 596 13.79 -32.01 51.73
C ILE A 596 13.32 -33.42 51.36
N THR A 597 12.08 -33.54 50.91
CA THR A 597 11.49 -34.73 50.33
C THR A 597 11.34 -34.51 48.83
N ILE A 598 11.84 -35.46 48.05
CA ILE A 598 11.78 -35.49 46.60
C ILE A 598 10.74 -36.55 46.24
N ALA A 599 9.72 -36.18 45.48
CA ALA A 599 8.61 -37.06 45.11
C ALA A 599 8.21 -36.90 43.63
N GLY A 600 7.48 -37.88 43.09
CA GLY A 600 6.99 -37.87 41.71
C GLY A 600 7.81 -38.71 40.72
N LEU A 601 8.84 -39.41 41.20
CA LEU A 601 9.66 -40.32 40.39
C LEU A 601 9.55 -41.74 40.95
N ASN A 602 9.33 -42.72 40.06
CA ASN A 602 9.28 -44.14 40.43
C ASN A 602 10.59 -44.89 40.09
N ASN A 603 11.37 -44.35 39.16
CA ASN A 603 12.62 -44.92 38.68
C ASN A 603 13.84 -44.36 39.44
N GLN A 604 15.02 -44.94 39.22
CA GLN A 604 16.26 -44.45 39.81
C GLN A 604 16.59 -43.05 39.27
N ALA A 605 16.99 -42.15 40.17
CA ALA A 605 17.25 -40.76 39.87
C ALA A 605 18.44 -40.24 40.69
N THR A 606 19.07 -39.18 40.20
CA THR A 606 20.16 -38.48 40.87
C THR A 606 19.76 -37.03 41.08
N ILE A 607 19.92 -36.52 42.30
CA ILE A 607 19.82 -35.09 42.61
C ILE A 607 21.21 -34.50 42.83
N GLU A 608 21.47 -33.35 42.21
CA GLU A 608 22.64 -32.51 42.47
C GLU A 608 22.16 -31.17 43.02
N LEU A 609 22.72 -30.71 44.15
CA LEU A 609 22.49 -29.35 44.65
C LEU A 609 23.66 -28.44 44.31
N PHE A 610 23.35 -27.21 43.91
CA PHE A 610 24.29 -26.16 43.58
C PHE A 610 24.01 -24.90 44.40
N SER A 611 25.05 -24.16 44.73
CA SER A 611 24.93 -22.76 45.17
C SER A 611 24.42 -21.88 44.02
N ILE A 612 23.94 -20.67 44.33
CA ILE A 612 23.62 -19.66 43.29
C ILE A 612 24.82 -19.26 42.43
N SER A 613 26.05 -19.45 42.93
CA SER A 613 27.29 -19.20 42.17
C SER A 613 27.72 -20.40 41.30
N GLY A 614 26.90 -21.45 41.22
CA GLY A 614 27.16 -22.63 40.38
C GLY A 614 28.10 -23.66 41.00
N GLN A 615 28.50 -23.50 42.27
CA GLN A 615 29.31 -24.51 42.96
C GLN A 615 28.43 -25.72 43.31
N LYS A 616 28.84 -26.92 42.89
CA LYS A 616 28.18 -28.17 43.28
C LYS A 616 28.44 -28.46 44.76
N LEU A 617 27.37 -28.64 45.52
CA LEU A 617 27.40 -28.84 46.98
C LEU A 617 27.17 -30.29 47.36
N LEU A 618 26.28 -30.99 46.66
CA LEU A 618 26.03 -32.41 46.89
C LEU A 618 25.53 -33.11 45.63
N THR A 619 25.76 -34.42 45.58
CA THR A 619 25.14 -35.35 44.64
C THR A 619 24.61 -36.55 45.42
N LYS A 620 23.38 -36.99 45.14
CA LYS A 620 22.76 -38.14 45.79
C LYS A 620 21.85 -38.91 44.84
N ASP A 621 22.01 -40.23 44.84
CA ASP A 621 21.08 -41.12 44.14
C ASP A 621 19.89 -41.49 45.05
N PHE A 622 18.72 -41.60 44.44
CA PHE A 622 17.47 -41.96 45.09
C PHE A 622 16.55 -42.73 44.13
N SER A 623 15.51 -43.36 44.69
CA SER A 623 14.45 -44.01 43.91
C SER A 623 13.13 -43.86 44.67
N GLY A 624 12.02 -43.73 43.94
CA GLY A 624 10.74 -43.45 44.58
C GLY A 624 10.71 -42.08 45.28
N THR A 625 9.81 -41.96 46.25
CA THR A 625 9.81 -40.79 47.16
C THR A 625 10.92 -40.95 48.20
N SER A 626 11.81 -39.96 48.29
CA SER A 626 13.00 -40.03 49.15
C SER A 626 13.22 -38.75 49.94
N THR A 627 13.69 -38.88 51.18
CA THR A 627 14.03 -37.73 52.03
C THR A 627 15.53 -37.56 52.13
N LEU A 628 16.01 -36.35 51.88
CA LEU A 628 17.41 -35.95 51.95
C LEU A 628 17.59 -34.97 53.10
N GLN A 629 18.50 -35.28 54.03
CA GLN A 629 18.91 -34.35 55.08
C GLN A 629 19.79 -33.26 54.47
N ILE A 630 19.48 -32.00 54.79
CA ILE A 630 20.19 -30.83 54.31
C ILE A 630 20.88 -30.15 55.50
N ASN A 631 22.20 -30.07 55.43
CA ASN A 631 23.03 -29.33 56.38
C ASN A 631 23.77 -28.22 55.62
N LEU A 632 22.99 -27.27 55.11
CA LEU A 632 23.46 -26.11 54.35
C LEU A 632 23.06 -24.84 55.10
N ALA A 633 23.80 -23.74 54.92
CA ALA A 633 23.43 -22.46 55.49
C ALA A 633 22.10 -21.95 54.90
N SER A 634 21.43 -21.04 55.61
CA SER A 634 20.21 -20.41 55.11
C SER A 634 20.51 -19.66 53.79
N GLY A 635 19.72 -19.89 52.75
CA GLY A 635 20.00 -19.35 51.42
C GLY A 635 19.20 -20.00 50.29
N LEU A 636 19.40 -19.50 49.06
CA LEU A 636 18.83 -20.07 47.85
C LEU A 636 19.80 -21.05 47.19
N TYR A 637 19.27 -22.17 46.73
CA TYR A 637 20.01 -23.26 46.08
C TYR A 637 19.27 -23.74 44.83
N ILE A 638 20.00 -24.35 43.91
CA ILE A 638 19.44 -24.98 42.70
C ILE A 638 19.60 -26.50 42.81
N ALA A 639 18.50 -27.22 42.69
CA ALA A 639 18.49 -28.67 42.55
C ALA A 639 18.34 -29.06 41.09
N LYS A 640 19.27 -29.86 40.59
CA LYS A 640 19.20 -30.50 39.27
C LYS A 640 18.94 -32.00 39.47
N ILE A 641 17.86 -32.51 38.89
CA ILE A 641 17.41 -33.89 39.04
C ILE A 641 17.52 -34.58 37.70
N PHE A 642 18.16 -35.73 37.66
CA PHE A 642 18.34 -36.55 36.48
C PHE A 642 17.66 -37.90 36.66
N SER A 643 16.86 -38.33 35.70
CA SER A 643 16.31 -39.69 35.67
C SER A 643 15.96 -40.05 34.22
N GLU A 644 16.31 -41.25 33.78
CA GLU A 644 15.96 -41.78 32.45
C GLU A 644 16.33 -40.84 31.29
N GLY A 645 17.51 -40.21 31.34
CA GLY A 645 17.97 -39.26 30.32
C GLY A 645 17.28 -37.89 30.33
N LYS A 646 16.34 -37.66 31.24
CA LYS A 646 15.60 -36.41 31.41
C LYS A 646 16.16 -35.62 32.59
N THR A 647 16.02 -34.29 32.54
CA THR A 647 16.50 -33.36 33.58
C THR A 647 15.36 -32.45 34.05
N ALA A 648 15.25 -32.24 35.36
CA ALA A 648 14.46 -31.17 35.95
C ALA A 648 15.32 -30.24 36.82
N VAL A 649 14.97 -28.97 36.85
CA VAL A 649 15.62 -27.96 37.70
C VAL A 649 14.58 -27.35 38.64
N ARG A 650 14.90 -27.28 39.94
CA ARG A 650 14.04 -26.69 40.98
C ARG A 650 14.85 -25.75 41.87
N LYS A 651 14.25 -24.64 42.28
CA LYS A 651 14.82 -23.73 43.28
C LYS A 651 14.45 -24.22 44.68
N ILE A 652 15.41 -24.25 45.60
CA ILE A 652 15.21 -24.63 47.01
C ILE A 652 15.69 -23.50 47.90
N VAL A 653 14.86 -23.09 48.86
CA VAL A 653 15.21 -22.13 49.91
C VAL A 653 15.47 -22.91 51.19
N ILE A 654 16.63 -22.70 51.82
CA ILE A 654 16.97 -23.25 53.14
C ILE A 654 16.86 -22.12 54.19
N GLN A 655 16.23 -22.41 55.34
CA GLN A 655 16.02 -21.49 56.46
C GLN A 655 16.78 -21.91 57.70
#